data_AF-A0A2E8KTA4-F1
#
_entry.id   AF-A0A2E8KTA4-F1
#
_cell.length_a   1.000
_cell.length_b   1.000
_cell.length_c   1.000
_cell.angle_alpha   90.00
_cell.angle_beta   90.00
_cell.angle_gamma   90.00
#
_symmetry.space_group_name_H-M   'P 1'
#
loop_
_entity.id
_entity.type
_entity.pdbx_description
1 polymer ?
#
loop_
_entity_poly.entity_id
_entity_poly.type
_entity_poly.pdbx_seq_one_letter_code
_entity_poly.pdbx_strand_id
1 'polypeptide(L)'
;AMTGPWWGWDPSAGPQASDNGDGTWTFTFTPAPTADMEYLLVVDGVQEDLVAAGSASDDWSCTPVTDYWSYANRLWTVGSGDVSNVYGTCATDCPTEEPEPSVAYVNFVVDMNGVDYPNADYDNVVVNGSWNGWNGWGVVLADPDGDGVFTGGLEIAPGTSFEYVVAVTGSADGWSGWGIQWGDGCANANVAVTAGDAGSVTESSLTPGCSEILGCLDQNASNYNADATEQGYDQYGNLQCVYASCDDVPGDGCIYADGFGYFNDEFGPDLCVTYGGTPCGGGCDDTDNDGICDDEDSCVGSQASGVRYIDEVFNCVDVTSNVVYGQNVTVLPLLQGAPPSAQPLVCDIYQPEGDTEENRPLIIYIHTGNFLPQYLNGSAVGTKTDNVAVELCTRFARMGYVVASIDYRTGWNPLAATQSDRTYQLINAAYRGVQDARTAVRYFRMNADVMGNEYNIDPANIGYFGEGTGGYVSYAASTISDYNDIILDDTGMPIAKFWTGTPGSADYIPMVIEAVNGDPEAKFDGYAPAGVFGPDPVQLCIGQYPDYSSDIQFQMNMGGALGDLNWLDQGDAPMVSFHCPHDQFAPYTTDVLVVPTTNELVVEVSGAYDVHAEINGYPSPNNNVSFQSANLTDDLSLEALNNGGFDGMYPVLNNYDNGTPTEPFDGAPWQWWDVAAAEAYDAANGTTIAATQLTLNPTMSEVEAMYWIDVIQGYTAPRLALAFGVADIGPGCVDETACNFNALATSDDGSCTYADAGFDCEGNSLNIEGCTNPFACDYNPAATVDTGCTYLTGDDVPTGTDNVWLVGLTVTGTPFEAFAGGCEAAGGVNPNLSINGVIVGDGSAPLTLAGVTDPTGLLADLVALTSTVEFSACGSNMTVSALGNLIPMVGNGQFWISPIPVNEDGQYLWAGPMMNFDMGCGDPTACNFSGNPCELSIACSYPGCTDDNAANYDAGAGCPDNTLCIYLGCTDPTAFNYDEDATDDDGTCVPVIEGCTNADASNWDATANTDDGSCELDGCTYEDANNYDADATNDDGSCEFSLGNDCIGDLNGDGVAATSDLLLFLSVFGQSCE
;
A
#
# COMPACT_ATOMS: atom_id res chain seq x y z
N ALA A 1 2.63 -45.60 -57.70
CA ALA A 1 3.67 -45.52 -58.75
C ALA A 1 4.42 -44.20 -58.63
N MET A 2 5.57 -44.09 -59.30
CA MET A 2 6.32 -42.82 -59.40
C MET A 2 6.62 -42.52 -60.87
N THR A 3 6.65 -41.25 -61.25
CA THR A 3 7.07 -40.81 -62.59
C THR A 3 8.00 -39.60 -62.50
N GLY A 4 8.68 -39.29 -63.60
CA GLY A 4 9.80 -38.34 -63.62
C GLY A 4 10.46 -38.28 -64.99
N PRO A 5 11.50 -37.44 -65.18
CA PRO A 5 12.16 -37.25 -66.47
C PRO A 5 12.72 -38.55 -67.06
N TRP A 6 13.21 -39.46 -66.21
CA TRP A 6 13.76 -40.76 -66.64
C TRP A 6 12.70 -41.70 -67.23
N TRP A 7 11.43 -41.46 -66.92
CA TRP A 7 10.27 -42.19 -67.44
C TRP A 7 9.41 -41.32 -68.35
N GLY A 8 9.94 -40.16 -68.78
CA GLY A 8 9.26 -39.23 -69.69
C GLY A 8 7.99 -38.60 -69.10
N TRP A 9 7.86 -38.57 -67.77
CA TRP A 9 6.65 -38.14 -67.06
C TRP A 9 5.38 -38.92 -67.39
N ASP A 10 5.51 -40.14 -67.94
CA ASP A 10 4.37 -41.03 -68.15
C ASP A 10 3.95 -41.66 -66.80
N PRO A 11 2.70 -41.45 -66.32
CA PRO A 11 2.24 -41.95 -65.02
C PRO A 11 2.24 -43.47 -64.89
N SER A 12 2.33 -44.20 -66.01
CA SER A 12 2.30 -45.66 -66.07
C SER A 12 3.68 -46.30 -66.30
N ALA A 13 4.69 -45.51 -66.68
CA ALA A 13 5.98 -46.04 -67.15
C ALA A 13 7.04 -46.17 -66.05
N GLY A 14 6.86 -45.51 -64.91
CA GLY A 14 7.82 -45.57 -63.81
C GLY A 14 7.60 -46.74 -62.85
N PRO A 15 8.53 -46.92 -61.89
CA PRO A 15 8.51 -48.05 -60.98
C PRO A 15 7.27 -48.00 -60.08
N GLN A 16 6.79 -49.20 -59.73
CA GLN A 16 5.75 -49.35 -58.72
C GLN A 16 6.41 -49.45 -57.36
N ALA A 17 5.86 -48.74 -56.39
CA ALA A 17 6.27 -48.91 -55.01
C ALA A 17 5.86 -50.29 -54.50
N SER A 18 6.60 -50.79 -53.52
CA SER A 18 6.13 -51.90 -52.71
C SER A 18 5.20 -51.34 -51.65
N ASP A 19 4.00 -51.92 -51.56
CA ASP A 19 3.08 -51.65 -50.47
C ASP A 19 3.62 -52.25 -49.20
N ASN A 20 3.77 -51.42 -48.17
CA ASN A 20 4.29 -51.83 -46.88
C ASN A 20 3.20 -52.47 -46.00
N GLY A 21 1.95 -52.51 -46.49
CA GLY A 21 0.79 -53.08 -45.77
C GLY A 21 0.25 -52.15 -44.71
N ASP A 22 0.66 -50.89 -44.80
CA ASP A 22 0.62 -49.92 -43.73
C ASP A 22 0.35 -48.54 -44.39
N GLY A 23 -0.35 -48.46 -45.52
CA GLY A 23 -0.70 -47.13 -46.08
C GLY A 23 0.50 -46.23 -46.43
N THR A 24 1.73 -46.75 -46.34
CA THR A 24 2.90 -46.23 -47.00
C THR A 24 3.41 -47.23 -48.01
N TRP A 25 4.15 -46.66 -48.94
CA TRP A 25 4.63 -47.36 -50.10
C TRP A 25 6.09 -47.00 -50.29
N THR A 26 6.97 -48.00 -50.19
CA THR A 26 8.41 -47.78 -50.35
C THR A 26 8.87 -48.07 -51.77
N PHE A 27 9.59 -47.12 -52.35
CA PHE A 27 10.34 -47.32 -53.58
C PHE A 27 11.79 -47.67 -53.24
N THR A 28 12.27 -48.82 -53.69
CA THR A 28 13.68 -49.22 -53.49
C THR A 28 14.40 -49.26 -54.83
N PHE A 29 15.46 -48.46 -54.95
CA PHE A 29 16.32 -48.45 -56.13
C PHE A 29 17.58 -49.27 -55.89
N THR A 30 17.79 -50.31 -56.70
CA THR A 30 19.01 -51.14 -56.64
C THR A 30 19.52 -51.46 -58.05
N PRO A 31 20.75 -51.06 -58.41
CA PRO A 31 21.70 -50.29 -57.60
C PRO A 31 21.19 -48.87 -57.34
N ALA A 32 21.68 -48.24 -56.27
CA ALA A 32 21.27 -46.89 -55.91
C ALA A 32 21.52 -45.92 -57.06
N PRO A 33 20.63 -44.94 -57.30
CA PRO A 33 20.83 -43.94 -58.33
C PRO A 33 22.12 -43.16 -58.07
N THR A 34 22.81 -42.79 -59.15
CA THR A 34 24.12 -42.10 -59.05
C THR A 34 24.03 -40.60 -59.33
N ALA A 35 22.83 -40.10 -59.61
CA ALA A 35 22.51 -38.69 -59.82
C ALA A 35 21.12 -38.37 -59.26
N ASP A 36 20.95 -37.11 -58.87
CA ASP A 36 19.71 -36.56 -58.30
C ASP A 36 18.51 -36.81 -59.23
N MET A 37 17.34 -36.98 -58.61
CA MET A 37 16.13 -37.44 -59.28
C MET A 37 14.97 -36.51 -59.00
N GLU A 38 14.41 -35.93 -60.08
CA GLU A 38 13.12 -35.25 -60.04
C GLU A 38 11.99 -36.26 -60.24
N TYR A 39 10.93 -36.12 -59.46
CA TYR A 39 9.80 -37.04 -59.55
C TYR A 39 8.49 -36.44 -59.04
N LEU A 40 7.41 -37.14 -59.41
CA LEU A 40 6.07 -36.97 -58.88
C LEU A 40 5.49 -38.35 -58.58
N LEU A 41 4.72 -38.43 -57.50
CA LEU A 41 4.00 -39.63 -57.12
C LEU A 41 2.71 -39.75 -57.95
N VAL A 42 2.31 -41.00 -58.21
CA VAL A 42 1.12 -41.34 -58.99
C VAL A 42 0.35 -42.41 -58.23
N VAL A 43 -0.88 -42.11 -57.85
CA VAL A 43 -1.78 -43.03 -57.14
C VAL A 43 -2.98 -43.29 -58.05
N ASP A 44 -3.30 -44.57 -58.28
CA ASP A 44 -4.39 -45.02 -59.15
C ASP A 44 -4.43 -44.40 -60.56
N GLY A 45 -3.24 -44.10 -61.10
CA GLY A 45 -3.06 -43.50 -62.43
C GLY A 45 -3.20 -41.98 -62.47
N VAL A 46 -3.47 -41.34 -61.33
CA VAL A 46 -3.53 -39.89 -61.17
C VAL A 46 -2.22 -39.39 -60.59
N GLN A 47 -1.59 -38.44 -61.28
CA GLN A 47 -0.36 -37.79 -60.82
C GLN A 47 -0.67 -36.69 -59.81
N GLU A 48 0.15 -36.56 -58.77
CA GLU A 48 -0.06 -35.52 -57.75
C GLU A 48 0.10 -34.10 -58.34
N ASP A 49 -0.68 -33.15 -57.81
CA ASP A 49 -0.64 -31.73 -58.18
C ASP A 49 -0.07 -30.90 -57.03
N LEU A 50 1.24 -30.64 -57.09
CA LEU A 50 1.94 -29.93 -56.02
C LEU A 50 1.84 -28.41 -56.12
N VAL A 51 1.40 -27.87 -57.26
CA VAL A 51 1.13 -26.42 -57.39
C VAL A 51 -0.12 -26.08 -56.58
N ALA A 52 -1.16 -26.90 -56.70
CA ALA A 52 -2.36 -26.75 -55.90
C ALA A 52 -2.07 -26.95 -54.40
N ALA A 53 -1.24 -27.96 -54.07
CA ALA A 53 -0.85 -28.25 -52.70
C ALA A 53 -0.10 -27.10 -52.02
N GLY A 54 0.94 -26.56 -52.67
CA GLY A 54 1.71 -25.44 -52.14
C GLY A 54 0.86 -24.17 -52.04
N SER A 55 0.01 -23.90 -53.03
CA SER A 55 -0.88 -22.73 -53.01
C SER A 55 -1.91 -22.78 -51.89
N ALA A 56 -2.45 -23.96 -51.59
CA ALA A 56 -3.49 -24.11 -50.57
C ALA A 56 -2.93 -24.04 -49.14
N SER A 57 -1.68 -24.41 -48.95
CA SER A 57 -1.01 -24.42 -47.64
C SER A 57 -0.12 -23.20 -47.39
N ASP A 58 0.18 -22.43 -48.45
CA ASP A 58 1.23 -21.41 -48.49
C ASP A 58 2.64 -21.94 -48.12
N ASP A 59 2.83 -23.27 -48.21
CA ASP A 59 4.11 -23.95 -48.02
C ASP A 59 4.58 -24.63 -49.31
N TRP A 60 5.68 -24.13 -49.86
CA TRP A 60 6.26 -24.58 -51.13
C TRP A 60 7.55 -25.39 -50.95
N SER A 61 7.92 -25.68 -49.71
CA SER A 61 9.20 -26.29 -49.34
C SER A 61 9.42 -27.68 -49.94
N CYS A 62 8.35 -28.46 -50.16
CA CYS A 62 8.42 -29.79 -50.76
C CYS A 62 8.61 -29.78 -52.29
N THR A 63 8.50 -28.61 -52.92
CA THR A 63 8.61 -28.43 -54.38
C THR A 63 9.85 -27.60 -54.74
N PRO A 64 11.06 -28.11 -54.50
CA PRO A 64 12.29 -27.36 -54.77
C PRO A 64 12.48 -27.00 -56.26
N VAL A 65 11.72 -27.65 -57.15
CA VAL A 65 11.61 -27.29 -58.56
C VAL A 65 10.16 -26.95 -58.85
N THR A 66 9.81 -25.70 -58.62
CA THR A 66 8.51 -25.12 -58.97
C THR A 66 8.67 -23.77 -59.65
N ASP A 67 7.72 -23.45 -60.52
CA ASP A 67 7.53 -22.09 -60.99
C ASP A 67 6.47 -21.32 -60.19
N TYR A 68 5.80 -21.93 -59.20
CA TYR A 68 4.69 -21.36 -58.40
C TYR A 68 3.34 -21.16 -59.12
N TRP A 69 3.23 -21.44 -60.42
CA TRP A 69 1.98 -21.18 -61.17
C TRP A 69 1.46 -22.34 -61.99
N SER A 70 2.34 -23.10 -62.64
CA SER A 70 1.93 -24.10 -63.63
C SER A 70 2.66 -25.43 -63.48
N TYR A 71 3.78 -25.44 -62.77
CA TYR A 71 4.62 -26.61 -62.67
C TYR A 71 5.33 -26.70 -61.33
N ALA A 72 5.24 -27.86 -60.69
CA ALA A 72 5.97 -28.19 -59.47
C ALA A 72 6.29 -29.67 -59.43
N ASN A 73 7.50 -30.03 -58.98
CA ASN A 73 7.91 -31.42 -58.75
C ASN A 73 8.82 -31.56 -57.52
N ARG A 74 8.97 -32.79 -57.04
CA ARG A 74 9.84 -33.13 -55.90
C ARG A 74 11.25 -33.46 -56.40
N LEU A 75 12.26 -33.23 -55.54
CA LEU A 75 13.66 -33.57 -55.83
C LEU A 75 14.22 -34.47 -54.73
N TRP A 76 14.80 -35.60 -55.13
CA TRP A 76 15.62 -36.44 -54.26
C TRP A 76 17.09 -36.34 -54.66
N THR A 77 17.93 -35.85 -53.75
CA THR A 77 19.36 -35.64 -53.99
C THR A 77 20.16 -36.87 -53.56
N VAL A 78 21.05 -37.35 -54.42
CA VAL A 78 21.80 -38.58 -54.15
C VAL A 78 22.75 -38.39 -52.99
N GLY A 79 22.57 -39.20 -51.95
CA GLY A 79 23.36 -39.16 -50.72
C GLY A 79 22.72 -38.37 -49.57
N SER A 80 21.55 -37.75 -49.77
CA SER A 80 20.82 -37.06 -48.69
C SER A 80 20.10 -38.00 -47.71
N GLY A 81 20.25 -39.31 -47.87
CA GLY A 81 19.52 -40.33 -47.11
C GLY A 81 18.15 -40.65 -47.74
N ASP A 82 17.39 -41.47 -47.04
CA ASP A 82 16.02 -41.83 -47.45
C ASP A 82 15.09 -40.63 -47.26
N VAL A 83 14.13 -40.45 -48.16
CA VAL A 83 13.21 -39.31 -48.14
C VAL A 83 11.76 -39.81 -48.16
N SER A 84 10.98 -39.30 -47.21
CA SER A 84 9.53 -39.52 -47.08
C SER A 84 8.74 -38.36 -47.67
N ASN A 85 7.57 -38.63 -48.24
CA ASN A 85 6.70 -37.62 -48.86
C ASN A 85 5.24 -38.05 -48.86
N VAL A 86 4.31 -37.16 -48.54
CA VAL A 86 2.87 -37.42 -48.63
C VAL A 86 2.35 -37.08 -50.03
N TYR A 87 1.59 -37.98 -50.67
CA TYR A 87 1.00 -37.71 -52.00
C TYR A 87 0.10 -36.48 -51.99
N GLY A 88 0.34 -35.53 -52.90
CA GLY A 88 -0.53 -34.37 -53.13
C GLY A 88 -0.46 -33.29 -52.06
N THR A 89 0.52 -33.33 -51.14
CA THR A 89 0.75 -32.27 -50.15
C THR A 89 2.23 -31.92 -50.01
N CYS A 90 2.52 -30.76 -49.42
CA CYS A 90 3.89 -30.38 -49.07
C CYS A 90 4.37 -30.79 -47.68
N ALA A 91 3.59 -31.59 -46.96
CA ALA A 91 4.06 -32.23 -45.75
C ALA A 91 5.19 -33.25 -46.07
N THR A 92 6.28 -33.19 -45.30
CA THR A 92 7.49 -34.00 -45.50
C THR A 92 7.44 -35.39 -44.88
N ASP A 93 6.42 -35.71 -44.07
CA ASP A 93 6.32 -37.01 -43.43
C ASP A 93 5.13 -37.79 -43.98
N CYS A 94 5.43 -38.81 -44.80
CA CYS A 94 4.46 -39.79 -45.27
C CYS A 94 3.97 -40.58 -44.04
N PRO A 95 2.66 -40.62 -43.79
CA PRO A 95 2.18 -41.11 -42.53
C PRO A 95 2.16 -42.65 -42.70
N THR A 96 2.99 -43.36 -41.91
CA THR A 96 3.20 -44.82 -41.90
C THR A 96 2.15 -45.52 -41.07
N GLU A 97 1.22 -46.26 -41.74
CA GLU A 97 0.49 -47.47 -41.30
C GLU A 97 0.74 -47.73 -39.88
N GLU A 98 0.10 -46.92 -39.11
CA GLU A 98 -0.54 -45.60 -39.41
C GLU A 98 -1.65 -45.80 -38.43
N PRO A 99 -1.40 -45.14 -37.33
CA PRO A 99 -0.91 -45.97 -36.27
C PRO A 99 -1.74 -45.58 -35.08
N GLU A 100 -1.27 -46.01 -33.92
CA GLU A 100 -1.66 -45.53 -32.60
C GLU A 100 -2.52 -44.26 -32.64
N PRO A 101 -3.73 -44.23 -32.06
CA PRO A 101 -4.41 -42.96 -31.90
C PRO A 101 -3.41 -42.06 -31.19
N SER A 102 -3.02 -41.00 -31.89
CA SER A 102 -2.32 -39.84 -31.37
C SER A 102 -3.27 -39.19 -30.39
N VAL A 103 -3.47 -39.87 -29.28
CA VAL A 103 -4.15 -39.41 -28.09
C VAL A 103 -3.13 -39.54 -26.97
N ALA A 104 -3.01 -38.47 -26.20
CA ALA A 104 -2.51 -38.59 -24.85
C ALA A 104 -3.70 -38.93 -23.95
N TYR A 105 -3.44 -39.69 -22.90
CA TYR A 105 -4.44 -39.95 -21.87
C TYR A 105 -4.31 -38.87 -20.81
N VAL A 106 -5.41 -38.19 -20.52
CA VAL A 106 -5.49 -37.33 -19.33
C VAL A 106 -6.27 -38.11 -18.27
N ASN A 107 -5.56 -38.55 -17.22
CA ASN A 107 -6.19 -39.19 -16.06
C ASN A 107 -6.56 -38.12 -15.05
N PHE A 108 -7.84 -38.05 -14.70
CA PHE A 108 -8.34 -37.24 -13.61
C PHE A 108 -8.35 -38.06 -12.34
N VAL A 109 -7.75 -37.52 -11.29
CA VAL A 109 -7.79 -38.04 -9.92
C VAL A 109 -8.42 -36.96 -9.06
N VAL A 110 -9.58 -37.22 -8.48
CA VAL A 110 -10.36 -36.26 -7.70
C VAL A 110 -10.60 -36.79 -6.30
N ASP A 111 -9.98 -36.20 -5.29
CA ASP A 111 -10.15 -36.62 -3.90
C ASP A 111 -11.36 -35.94 -3.25
N MET A 112 -12.49 -36.63 -3.11
CA MET A 112 -13.73 -36.07 -2.55
C MET A 112 -13.80 -36.16 -1.01
N ASN A 113 -12.73 -36.56 -0.31
CA ASN A 113 -12.73 -36.61 1.15
C ASN A 113 -12.88 -35.21 1.74
N GLY A 114 -13.86 -35.02 2.64
CA GLY A 114 -14.16 -33.72 3.25
C GLY A 114 -15.22 -32.89 2.50
N VAL A 115 -15.81 -33.45 1.44
CA VAL A 115 -16.91 -32.85 0.68
C VAL A 115 -18.19 -33.69 0.86
N ASP A 116 -19.37 -33.06 1.01
CA ASP A 116 -20.66 -33.75 1.25
C ASP A 116 -21.25 -34.49 0.02
N TYR A 117 -20.41 -34.81 -0.98
CA TYR A 117 -20.76 -35.45 -2.25
C TYR A 117 -19.81 -36.62 -2.56
N PRO A 118 -20.22 -37.64 -3.34
CA PRO A 118 -21.56 -37.84 -3.89
C PRO A 118 -22.59 -38.25 -2.81
N ASN A 119 -23.84 -37.80 -2.96
CA ASN A 119 -24.94 -38.10 -2.05
C ASN A 119 -26.19 -38.59 -2.81
N ALA A 120 -27.32 -38.77 -2.12
CA ALA A 120 -28.52 -39.37 -2.72
C ALA A 120 -29.13 -38.53 -3.87
N ASP A 121 -28.90 -37.22 -3.85
CA ASP A 121 -29.46 -36.28 -4.83
C ASP A 121 -28.48 -36.04 -6.01
N TYR A 122 -27.17 -36.17 -5.75
CA TYR A 122 -26.07 -36.04 -6.70
C TYR A 122 -25.08 -37.21 -6.56
N ASP A 123 -25.37 -38.32 -7.24
CA ASP A 123 -24.73 -39.63 -7.02
C ASP A 123 -23.60 -39.97 -8.01
N ASN A 124 -23.24 -39.04 -8.91
CA ASN A 124 -22.19 -39.24 -9.90
C ASN A 124 -21.21 -38.05 -9.91
N VAL A 125 -19.91 -38.34 -9.85
CA VAL A 125 -18.82 -37.36 -10.06
C VAL A 125 -18.41 -37.42 -11.54
N VAL A 126 -18.39 -36.28 -12.22
CA VAL A 126 -18.11 -36.15 -13.65
C VAL A 126 -17.12 -35.02 -13.95
N VAL A 127 -16.46 -35.05 -15.10
CA VAL A 127 -15.55 -34.00 -15.58
C VAL A 127 -15.97 -33.54 -16.96
N ASN A 128 -16.33 -32.27 -17.11
CA ASN A 128 -16.84 -31.69 -18.35
C ASN A 128 -15.89 -30.62 -18.87
N GLY A 129 -15.79 -30.38 -20.17
CA GLY A 129 -14.82 -29.40 -20.65
C GLY A 129 -14.91 -29.04 -22.12
N SER A 130 -14.04 -28.11 -22.53
CA SER A 130 -14.10 -27.44 -23.82
C SER A 130 -13.86 -28.36 -25.02
N TRP A 131 -13.34 -29.58 -24.81
CA TRP A 131 -13.09 -30.57 -25.89
C TRP A 131 -14.35 -31.02 -26.62
N ASN A 132 -15.54 -30.89 -26.01
CA ASN A 132 -16.82 -31.17 -26.66
C ASN A 132 -17.67 -29.90 -26.89
N GLY A 133 -17.07 -28.72 -26.73
CA GLY A 133 -17.75 -27.43 -26.80
C GLY A 133 -18.75 -27.19 -25.67
N TRP A 134 -18.45 -27.68 -24.46
CA TRP A 134 -19.27 -27.52 -23.25
C TRP A 134 -20.69 -28.11 -23.37
N ASN A 135 -20.89 -29.14 -24.19
CA ASN A 135 -22.21 -29.74 -24.42
C ASN A 135 -22.39 -31.10 -23.74
N GLY A 136 -22.89 -31.08 -22.50
CA GLY A 136 -23.58 -32.20 -21.81
C GLY A 136 -22.76 -33.46 -21.49
N TRP A 137 -23.02 -34.04 -20.31
CA TRP A 137 -22.47 -35.27 -19.72
C TRP A 137 -20.99 -35.61 -20.07
N GLY A 138 -20.08 -35.14 -19.22
CA GLY A 138 -18.64 -35.38 -19.33
C GLY A 138 -18.15 -36.78 -18.91
N VAL A 139 -16.86 -36.88 -18.58
CA VAL A 139 -16.19 -38.12 -18.15
C VAL A 139 -16.63 -38.49 -16.74
N VAL A 140 -17.23 -39.66 -16.53
CA VAL A 140 -17.64 -40.13 -15.18
C VAL A 140 -16.44 -40.72 -14.45
N LEU A 141 -16.23 -40.30 -13.21
CA LEU A 141 -15.19 -40.81 -12.33
C LEU A 141 -15.74 -41.90 -11.39
N ALA A 142 -14.88 -42.83 -10.97
CA ALA A 142 -15.24 -43.93 -10.06
C ALA A 142 -14.29 -44.02 -8.88
N ASP A 143 -14.80 -44.43 -7.72
CA ASP A 143 -14.06 -44.76 -6.49
C ASP A 143 -14.18 -46.28 -6.24
N PRO A 144 -13.28 -47.12 -6.80
CA PRO A 144 -13.43 -48.57 -6.76
C PRO A 144 -13.01 -49.20 -5.42
N ASP A 145 -12.17 -48.54 -4.63
CA ASP A 145 -11.64 -48.99 -3.34
C ASP A 145 -12.33 -48.34 -2.14
N GLY A 146 -13.18 -47.34 -2.35
CA GLY A 146 -14.04 -46.73 -1.35
C GLY A 146 -13.28 -45.84 -0.38
N ASP A 147 -12.17 -45.25 -0.82
CA ASP A 147 -11.31 -44.39 -0.01
C ASP A 147 -11.64 -42.90 -0.17
N GLY A 148 -12.66 -42.56 -0.97
CA GLY A 148 -13.09 -41.20 -1.24
C GLY A 148 -12.40 -40.54 -2.44
N VAL A 149 -11.45 -41.22 -3.10
CA VAL A 149 -10.73 -40.71 -4.28
C VAL A 149 -11.31 -41.28 -5.57
N PHE A 150 -11.86 -40.41 -6.41
CA PHE A 150 -12.52 -40.74 -7.66
C PHE A 150 -11.56 -40.58 -8.84
N THR A 151 -11.50 -41.60 -9.71
CA THR A 151 -10.60 -41.61 -10.86
C THR A 151 -11.33 -41.90 -12.17
N GLY A 152 -10.86 -41.31 -13.26
CA GLY A 152 -11.40 -41.50 -14.61
C GLY A 152 -10.51 -40.84 -15.66
N GLY A 153 -10.66 -41.18 -16.94
CA GLY A 153 -9.72 -40.74 -17.97
C GLY A 153 -10.39 -40.26 -19.26
N LEU A 154 -9.72 -39.33 -19.95
CA LEU A 154 -10.09 -38.80 -21.26
C LEU A 154 -9.02 -39.10 -22.31
N GLU A 155 -9.45 -39.57 -23.47
CA GLU A 155 -8.63 -39.73 -24.66
C GLU A 155 -8.72 -38.46 -25.51
N ILE A 156 -7.60 -37.74 -25.69
CA ILE A 156 -7.57 -36.48 -26.45
C ILE A 156 -6.23 -36.28 -27.15
N ALA A 157 -6.19 -35.51 -28.24
CA ALA A 157 -4.98 -35.38 -29.06
C ALA A 157 -3.79 -34.75 -28.28
N PRO A 158 -2.54 -35.26 -28.42
CA PRO A 158 -1.33 -34.75 -27.80
C PRO A 158 -1.11 -33.27 -28.07
N GLY A 159 -0.68 -32.54 -27.06
CA GLY A 159 -0.50 -31.09 -27.13
C GLY A 159 -1.82 -30.30 -27.20
N THR A 160 -2.99 -30.96 -27.15
CA THR A 160 -4.28 -30.24 -27.05
C THR A 160 -4.38 -29.64 -25.66
N SER A 161 -4.39 -28.31 -25.61
CA SER A 161 -4.79 -27.54 -24.43
C SER A 161 -6.30 -27.40 -24.43
N PHE A 162 -6.93 -27.81 -23.35
CA PHE A 162 -8.37 -27.67 -23.15
C PHE A 162 -8.67 -27.32 -21.70
N GLU A 163 -9.85 -26.77 -21.51
CA GLU A 163 -10.36 -26.30 -20.23
C GLU A 163 -11.40 -27.29 -19.72
N TYR A 164 -11.48 -27.51 -18.41
CA TYR A 164 -12.43 -28.45 -17.84
C TYR A 164 -12.89 -28.08 -16.42
N VAL A 165 -14.04 -28.62 -16.02
CA VAL A 165 -14.64 -28.49 -14.69
C VAL A 165 -15.00 -29.86 -14.15
N VAL A 166 -14.81 -30.07 -12.85
CA VAL A 166 -15.36 -31.24 -12.13
C VAL A 166 -16.79 -30.89 -11.72
N ALA A 167 -17.72 -31.82 -11.83
CA ALA A 167 -19.08 -31.62 -11.39
C ALA A 167 -19.67 -32.86 -10.72
N VAL A 168 -20.69 -32.69 -9.88
CA VAL A 168 -21.55 -33.78 -9.42
C VAL A 168 -22.96 -33.63 -9.97
N THR A 169 -23.56 -34.74 -10.41
CA THR A 169 -24.87 -34.79 -11.07
C THR A 169 -25.66 -35.97 -10.55
N GLY A 170 -27.00 -35.90 -10.58
CA GLY A 170 -27.86 -36.97 -10.10
C GLY A 170 -29.33 -36.70 -10.37
N SER A 171 -30.20 -37.20 -9.50
CA SER A 171 -31.65 -37.07 -9.73
C SER A 171 -32.16 -35.63 -9.57
N ALA A 172 -31.48 -34.80 -8.77
CA ALA A 172 -31.90 -33.43 -8.48
C ALA A 172 -31.76 -32.47 -9.67
N ASP A 173 -30.72 -32.63 -10.50
CA ASP A 173 -30.52 -31.84 -11.73
C ASP A 173 -31.00 -32.57 -12.99
N GLY A 174 -31.69 -33.70 -12.83
CA GLY A 174 -32.20 -34.49 -13.95
C GLY A 174 -31.09 -35.15 -14.77
N TRP A 175 -29.96 -35.48 -14.15
CA TRP A 175 -28.80 -36.11 -14.80
C TRP A 175 -28.21 -35.23 -15.91
N SER A 176 -28.05 -33.95 -15.61
CA SER A 176 -27.61 -32.96 -16.60
C SER A 176 -26.12 -33.08 -16.96
N GLY A 177 -25.31 -33.64 -16.06
CA GLY A 177 -23.85 -33.62 -16.17
C GLY A 177 -23.20 -32.27 -15.77
N TRP A 178 -23.98 -31.37 -15.17
CA TRP A 178 -23.57 -30.00 -14.81
C TRP A 178 -23.98 -29.59 -13.38
N GLY A 179 -24.52 -30.50 -12.56
CA GLY A 179 -25.16 -30.18 -11.27
C GLY A 179 -24.41 -29.16 -10.40
N ILE A 180 -23.46 -29.59 -9.57
CA ILE A 180 -22.61 -28.68 -8.77
C ILE A 180 -21.20 -28.78 -9.33
N GLN A 181 -20.51 -27.65 -9.61
CA GLN A 181 -19.28 -27.60 -10.41
C GLN A 181 -18.09 -26.91 -9.70
N TRP A 182 -16.85 -27.29 -10.05
CA TRP A 182 -15.57 -26.80 -9.52
C TRP A 182 -14.45 -26.75 -10.58
N GLY A 183 -13.46 -25.84 -10.44
CA GLY A 183 -12.20 -25.77 -11.21
C GLY A 183 -11.10 -24.91 -10.56
N ASP A 184 -9.94 -24.75 -11.21
CA ASP A 184 -8.70 -24.10 -10.69
C ASP A 184 -8.96 -22.60 -10.50
N GLY A 185 -9.24 -22.17 -9.26
CA GLY A 185 -9.70 -20.81 -8.90
C GLY A 185 -11.15 -20.68 -8.40
N CYS A 186 -11.82 -21.78 -8.01
CA CYS A 186 -13.15 -21.87 -7.38
C CYS A 186 -14.39 -21.63 -8.31
N ALA A 187 -15.62 -21.86 -7.79
CA ALA A 187 -16.83 -22.23 -8.55
C ALA A 187 -17.07 -21.47 -9.89
N ASN A 188 -17.31 -22.25 -10.95
CA ASN A 188 -17.46 -21.79 -12.36
C ASN A 188 -16.16 -21.36 -13.08
N ALA A 189 -14.97 -21.56 -12.49
CA ALA A 189 -13.69 -21.45 -13.20
C ALA A 189 -13.31 -22.76 -13.92
N ASN A 190 -12.60 -22.66 -15.06
CA ASN A 190 -12.17 -23.82 -15.85
C ASN A 190 -10.67 -24.10 -15.64
N VAL A 191 -10.30 -25.36 -15.41
CA VAL A 191 -8.90 -25.82 -15.28
C VAL A 191 -8.30 -26.05 -16.67
N ALA A 192 -7.17 -25.45 -16.99
CA ALA A 192 -6.47 -25.70 -18.25
C ALA A 192 -5.47 -26.88 -18.12
N VAL A 193 -5.61 -27.89 -18.97
CA VAL A 193 -4.63 -28.99 -19.07
C VAL A 193 -4.19 -29.14 -20.52
N THR A 194 -2.90 -29.37 -20.72
CA THR A 194 -2.34 -29.74 -22.02
C THR A 194 -1.98 -31.21 -22.00
N ALA A 195 -2.62 -31.98 -22.88
CA ALA A 195 -2.35 -33.40 -23.00
C ALA A 195 -0.88 -33.61 -23.42
N GLY A 196 -0.18 -34.55 -22.78
CA GLY A 196 1.24 -34.81 -23.05
C GLY A 196 1.51 -35.38 -24.45
N ASP A 197 2.72 -35.91 -24.67
CA ASP A 197 3.08 -36.55 -25.94
C ASP A 197 2.24 -37.82 -26.19
N ALA A 198 2.12 -38.24 -27.44
CA ALA A 198 1.36 -39.43 -27.83
C ALA A 198 1.76 -40.68 -27.02
N GLY A 199 0.78 -41.34 -26.40
CA GLY A 199 1.00 -42.53 -25.55
C GLY A 199 1.49 -42.24 -24.13
N SER A 200 1.61 -40.97 -23.73
CA SER A 200 1.84 -40.57 -22.34
C SER A 200 0.53 -40.42 -21.56
N VAL A 201 0.62 -40.56 -20.24
CA VAL A 201 -0.46 -40.24 -19.31
C VAL A 201 -0.10 -38.92 -18.63
N THR A 202 -0.90 -37.89 -18.85
CA THR A 202 -0.90 -36.69 -18.00
C THR A 202 -1.83 -36.97 -16.84
N GLU A 203 -1.31 -37.05 -15.62
CA GLU A 203 -2.16 -37.08 -14.43
C GLU A 203 -2.52 -35.65 -14.04
N SER A 204 -3.81 -35.38 -13.95
CA SER A 204 -4.36 -34.16 -13.38
C SER A 204 -5.07 -34.52 -12.08
N SER A 205 -4.47 -34.18 -10.95
CA SER A 205 -5.06 -34.39 -9.63
C SER A 205 -5.71 -33.11 -9.15
N LEU A 206 -6.97 -33.18 -8.74
CA LEU A 206 -7.69 -32.10 -8.09
C LEU A 206 -8.19 -32.59 -6.73
N THR A 207 -7.94 -31.82 -5.69
CA THR A 207 -8.70 -31.92 -4.44
C THR A 207 -9.80 -30.87 -4.59
N PRO A 208 -11.11 -31.19 -4.55
CA PRO A 208 -12.13 -30.17 -4.46
C PRO A 208 -11.93 -29.45 -3.12
N GLY A 209 -11.46 -28.21 -3.23
CA GLY A 209 -10.91 -27.42 -2.14
C GLY A 209 -9.78 -26.59 -2.71
N CYS A 210 -9.95 -25.27 -2.72
CA CYS A 210 -8.99 -24.38 -3.35
C CYS A 210 -7.66 -24.47 -2.58
N SER A 211 -6.56 -24.77 -3.30
CA SER A 211 -5.21 -24.48 -2.82
C SER A 211 -4.55 -23.45 -3.74
N GLU A 212 -5.26 -22.37 -4.03
CA GLU A 212 -4.64 -21.11 -3.64
C GLU A 212 -4.52 -21.20 -2.13
N ILE A 213 -3.29 -21.30 -1.64
CA ILE A 213 -3.09 -21.01 -0.23
C ILE A 213 -3.25 -19.49 -0.16
N LEU A 214 -4.50 -19.06 -0.13
CA LEU A 214 -4.90 -17.70 0.07
C LEU A 214 -4.44 -17.36 1.49
N GLY A 215 -3.48 -16.47 1.57
CA GLY A 215 -2.83 -16.18 2.81
C GLY A 215 -2.04 -14.90 2.67
N CYS A 216 -1.51 -14.43 3.78
CA CYS A 216 -0.68 -13.26 3.73
C CYS A 216 0.68 -13.60 3.09
N LEU A 217 1.02 -12.91 1.99
CA LEU A 217 2.34 -13.01 1.36
C LEU A 217 3.37 -12.09 2.02
N ASP A 218 2.92 -11.14 2.84
CA ASP A 218 3.77 -10.23 3.59
C ASP A 218 4.43 -10.95 4.77
N GLN A 219 5.76 -10.96 4.80
CA GLN A 219 6.57 -11.62 5.85
C GLN A 219 6.46 -10.94 7.22
N ASN A 220 6.02 -9.67 7.25
CA ASN A 220 5.85 -8.91 8.48
C ASN A 220 4.49 -9.17 9.14
N ALA A 221 3.53 -9.79 8.43
CA ALA A 221 2.25 -10.14 9.02
C ALA A 221 2.35 -11.32 10.00
N SER A 222 1.59 -11.24 11.08
CA SER A 222 1.47 -12.30 12.09
C SER A 222 0.89 -13.60 11.53
N ASN A 223 0.09 -13.51 10.46
CA ASN A 223 -0.46 -14.66 9.74
C ASN A 223 0.25 -14.89 8.39
N TYR A 224 1.50 -14.43 8.25
CA TYR A 224 2.34 -14.75 7.09
C TYR A 224 2.33 -16.25 6.82
N ASN A 225 2.08 -16.62 5.57
CA ASN A 225 2.03 -18.01 5.15
C ASN A 225 3.06 -18.25 4.05
N ALA A 226 4.16 -18.93 4.40
CA ALA A 226 5.23 -19.25 3.47
C ALA A 226 4.80 -20.22 2.34
N ASP A 227 3.67 -20.91 2.52
CA ASP A 227 3.06 -21.77 1.51
C ASP A 227 2.03 -21.01 0.67
N ALA A 228 1.70 -19.75 1.00
CA ALA A 228 0.78 -18.92 0.23
C ALA A 228 1.34 -18.60 -1.15
N THR A 229 0.50 -18.79 -2.16
CA THR A 229 0.85 -18.56 -3.57
C THR A 229 0.11 -17.35 -4.16
N GLU A 230 -0.85 -16.80 -3.42
CA GLU A 230 -1.66 -15.64 -3.81
C GLU A 230 -2.07 -14.84 -2.57
N GLN A 231 -2.07 -13.51 -2.69
CA GLN A 231 -2.38 -12.61 -1.59
C GLN A 231 -3.88 -12.67 -1.27
N GLY A 232 -4.22 -12.97 -0.02
CA GLY A 232 -5.61 -12.94 0.43
C GLY A 232 -6.19 -11.54 0.48
N TYR A 233 -7.41 -11.40 -0.03
CA TYR A 233 -8.25 -10.22 0.13
C TYR A 233 -9.65 -10.62 0.64
N ASP A 234 -10.30 -9.75 1.42
CA ASP A 234 -11.70 -9.90 1.77
C ASP A 234 -12.63 -9.42 0.64
N GLN A 235 -13.95 -9.47 0.85
CA GLN A 235 -14.94 -9.06 -0.16
C GLN A 235 -14.96 -7.55 -0.46
N TYR A 236 -14.27 -6.75 0.34
CA TYR A 236 -14.14 -5.30 0.18
C TYR A 236 -12.80 -4.89 -0.45
N GLY A 237 -11.91 -5.86 -0.71
CA GLY A 237 -10.58 -5.62 -1.27
C GLY A 237 -9.52 -5.31 -0.22
N ASN A 238 -9.79 -5.52 1.07
CA ASN A 238 -8.79 -5.40 2.15
C ASN A 238 -7.90 -6.64 2.17
N LEU A 239 -6.61 -6.50 2.47
CA LEU A 239 -5.69 -7.62 2.63
C LEU A 239 -6.13 -8.52 3.80
N GLN A 240 -6.11 -9.85 3.62
CA GLN A 240 -6.27 -10.82 4.72
C GLN A 240 -4.96 -11.02 5.50
N CYS A 241 -4.11 -10.00 5.56
CA CYS A 241 -2.90 -9.97 6.36
C CYS A 241 -3.20 -9.35 7.72
N VAL A 242 -2.91 -10.09 8.79
CA VAL A 242 -3.09 -9.62 10.17
C VAL A 242 -1.75 -9.14 10.69
N TYR A 243 -1.68 -7.87 11.07
CA TYR A 243 -0.47 -7.24 11.59
C TYR A 243 -0.59 -7.04 13.11
N ALA A 244 0.53 -7.20 13.82
CA ALA A 244 0.56 -7.04 15.26
C ALA A 244 0.59 -5.56 15.68
N SER A 245 1.16 -4.70 14.83
CA SER A 245 1.32 -3.28 15.07
C SER A 245 1.42 -2.49 13.75
N CYS A 246 1.33 -1.16 13.85
CA CYS A 246 1.49 -0.27 12.70
C CYS A 246 2.91 -0.24 12.13
N ASP A 247 3.90 -0.80 12.81
CA ASP A 247 5.27 -0.88 12.29
C ASP A 247 5.45 -2.06 11.31
N ASP A 248 4.48 -2.98 11.29
CA ASP A 248 4.53 -4.22 10.50
C ASP A 248 3.73 -4.13 9.19
N VAL A 249 2.93 -3.08 8.99
CA VAL A 249 1.99 -2.95 7.85
C VAL A 249 2.70 -2.46 6.57
N PRO A 250 2.19 -2.82 5.37
CA PRO A 250 2.81 -2.50 4.09
C PRO A 250 2.59 -1.05 3.61
N GLY A 251 1.79 -0.24 4.31
CA GLY A 251 1.49 1.15 3.96
C GLY A 251 0.38 1.75 4.83
N ASP A 252 -0.16 2.90 4.44
CA ASP A 252 -1.24 3.58 5.17
C ASP A 252 -2.59 2.84 5.02
N GLY A 253 -3.25 2.58 6.14
CA GLY A 253 -4.49 1.82 6.19
C GLY A 253 -4.95 1.45 7.59
N CYS A 254 -5.74 0.40 7.70
CA CYS A 254 -6.49 0.05 8.88
C CYS A 254 -6.25 -1.41 9.24
N ILE A 255 -5.64 -1.68 10.40
CA ILE A 255 -5.51 -3.04 10.95
C ILE A 255 -6.85 -3.48 11.53
N TYR A 256 -7.37 -4.58 11.03
CA TYR A 256 -8.49 -5.30 11.61
C TYR A 256 -8.01 -6.59 12.26
N ALA A 257 -8.86 -7.22 13.08
CA ALA A 257 -8.52 -8.50 13.74
C ALA A 257 -8.25 -9.63 12.73
N ASP A 258 -8.77 -9.50 11.51
CA ASP A 258 -8.78 -10.50 10.44
C ASP A 258 -8.17 -9.99 9.12
N GLY A 259 -7.63 -8.76 9.08
CA GLY A 259 -7.04 -8.21 7.85
C GLY A 259 -6.48 -6.78 7.97
N PHE A 260 -6.21 -6.16 6.83
CA PHE A 260 -5.68 -4.81 6.69
C PHE A 260 -6.28 -4.12 5.46
N GLY A 261 -6.97 -2.99 5.65
CA GLY A 261 -7.55 -2.21 4.55
C GLY A 261 -6.74 -0.96 4.23
N TYR A 262 -6.35 -0.75 2.98
CA TYR A 262 -5.65 0.49 2.58
C TYR A 262 -6.58 1.69 2.63
N PHE A 263 -6.06 2.85 3.04
CA PHE A 263 -6.81 4.09 2.91
C PHE A 263 -6.96 4.49 1.43
N ASN A 264 -8.10 5.12 1.11
CA ASN A 264 -8.44 5.64 -0.21
C ASN A 264 -9.49 6.78 -0.09
N ASP A 265 -9.85 7.39 -1.23
CA ASP A 265 -10.79 8.52 -1.36
C ASP A 265 -12.14 8.33 -0.63
N GLU A 266 -12.58 7.08 -0.40
CA GLU A 266 -13.86 6.75 0.24
C GLU A 266 -13.69 6.07 1.62
N PHE A 267 -12.46 5.76 2.04
CA PHE A 267 -12.18 5.01 3.26
C PHE A 267 -10.90 5.52 3.95
N GLY A 268 -11.08 6.29 5.03
CA GLY A 268 -10.01 6.86 5.85
C GLY A 268 -10.02 6.39 7.32
N PRO A 269 -9.19 7.01 8.19
CA PRO A 269 -9.00 6.60 9.58
C PRO A 269 -10.28 6.64 10.45
N ASP A 270 -11.20 7.57 10.19
CA ASP A 270 -12.46 7.68 10.93
C ASP A 270 -13.42 6.53 10.62
N LEU A 271 -13.49 6.13 9.36
CA LEU A 271 -14.24 4.95 8.95
C LEU A 271 -13.59 3.67 9.46
N CYS A 272 -12.25 3.60 9.44
CA CYS A 272 -11.50 2.51 10.06
C CYS A 272 -11.91 2.26 11.52
N VAL A 273 -11.95 3.31 12.36
CA VAL A 273 -12.41 3.18 13.75
C VAL A 273 -13.89 2.84 13.84
N THR A 274 -14.72 3.43 12.97
CA THR A 274 -16.17 3.14 12.89
C THR A 274 -16.44 1.67 12.58
N TYR A 275 -15.60 1.04 11.75
CA TYR A 275 -15.66 -0.37 11.41
C TYR A 275 -14.84 -1.26 12.37
N GLY A 276 -14.34 -0.72 13.48
CA GLY A 276 -13.69 -1.49 14.54
C GLY A 276 -12.23 -1.86 14.29
N GLY A 277 -11.57 -1.20 13.34
CA GLY A 277 -10.15 -1.35 13.07
C GLY A 277 -9.27 -0.30 13.75
N THR A 278 -7.96 -0.53 13.72
CA THR A 278 -6.92 0.35 14.27
C THR A 278 -6.19 1.02 13.10
N PRO A 279 -6.29 2.35 12.93
CA PRO A 279 -5.65 3.04 11.83
C PRO A 279 -4.12 3.08 12.01
N CYS A 280 -3.39 2.81 10.94
CA CYS A 280 -1.94 2.79 10.85
C CYS A 280 -1.52 3.56 9.60
N GLY A 281 -0.60 4.52 9.74
CA GLY A 281 -0.36 5.52 8.70
C GLY A 281 -0.96 6.87 9.07
N GLY A 282 -0.12 7.89 9.05
CA GLY A 282 -0.44 9.25 9.46
C GLY A 282 -1.00 10.06 8.31
N GLY A 283 -2.28 9.88 8.01
CA GLY A 283 -3.03 10.75 7.10
C GLY A 283 -4.04 11.58 7.89
N CYS A 284 -3.96 12.90 7.74
CA CYS A 284 -5.08 13.79 8.00
C CYS A 284 -6.28 13.38 7.12
N ASP A 285 -7.50 13.67 7.55
CA ASP A 285 -8.68 13.64 6.67
C ASP A 285 -8.55 14.79 5.66
N ASP A 286 -7.95 14.53 4.49
CA ASP A 286 -7.83 15.46 3.34
C ASP A 286 -9.23 15.69 2.77
N THR A 287 -9.91 16.70 3.32
CA THR A 287 -11.30 16.97 3.02
C THR A 287 -11.50 17.66 1.67
N ASP A 288 -10.44 18.15 1.03
CA ASP A 288 -10.48 18.90 -0.22
C ASP A 288 -9.77 18.24 -1.42
N ASN A 289 -9.08 17.12 -1.18
CA ASN A 289 -8.42 16.23 -2.13
C ASN A 289 -7.34 16.94 -2.96
N ASP A 290 -6.54 17.78 -2.30
CA ASP A 290 -5.40 18.46 -2.92
C ASP A 290 -4.05 17.77 -2.65
N GLY A 291 -4.04 16.73 -1.81
CA GLY A 291 -2.86 15.95 -1.46
C GLY A 291 -1.95 16.63 -0.43
N ILE A 292 -2.41 17.68 0.24
CA ILE A 292 -1.66 18.44 1.24
C ILE A 292 -2.50 18.51 2.53
N CYS A 293 -2.01 17.90 3.60
CA CYS A 293 -2.59 18.12 4.92
C CYS A 293 -2.48 19.59 5.33
N ASP A 294 -3.61 20.31 5.37
CA ASP A 294 -3.65 21.74 5.70
C ASP A 294 -4.65 22.10 6.82
N ASP A 295 -4.80 23.40 7.09
CA ASP A 295 -5.66 23.97 8.15
C ASP A 295 -7.16 23.59 8.03
N GLU A 296 -7.60 23.05 6.89
CA GLU A 296 -8.98 22.60 6.62
C GLU A 296 -9.20 21.10 6.91
N ASP A 297 -8.14 20.34 7.19
CA ASP A 297 -8.17 18.89 7.44
C ASP A 297 -8.20 18.50 8.91
N SER A 298 -8.73 17.31 9.22
CA SER A 298 -8.82 16.83 10.61
C SER A 298 -7.78 15.76 10.93
N CYS A 299 -7.02 15.95 12.01
CA CYS A 299 -6.05 14.97 12.48
C CYS A 299 -6.71 13.75 13.10
N VAL A 300 -6.43 12.58 12.52
CA VAL A 300 -6.88 11.30 13.06
C VAL A 300 -5.66 10.41 13.34
N GLY A 301 -5.65 9.74 14.49
CA GLY A 301 -4.63 8.75 14.87
C GLY A 301 -3.85 9.08 16.15
N SER A 302 -3.36 8.03 16.83
CA SER A 302 -2.37 8.16 17.91
C SER A 302 -0.99 8.47 17.34
N GLN A 303 -0.16 9.22 18.06
CA GLN A 303 1.23 9.46 17.67
C GLN A 303 1.97 8.15 17.42
N ALA A 304 2.67 8.05 16.29
CA ALA A 304 3.46 6.89 15.94
C ALA A 304 4.57 6.64 16.98
N SER A 305 4.85 5.36 17.24
CA SER A 305 5.97 4.95 18.07
C SER A 305 7.26 5.19 17.29
N GLY A 306 8.15 6.03 17.79
CA GLY A 306 9.38 6.37 17.08
C GLY A 306 10.24 7.35 17.86
N VAL A 307 11.46 7.56 17.41
CA VAL A 307 12.37 8.54 18.00
C VAL A 307 12.24 9.86 17.26
N ARG A 308 11.77 10.87 17.99
CA ARG A 308 11.70 12.24 17.49
C ARG A 308 13.02 12.68 16.85
N TYR A 309 12.90 13.42 15.75
CA TYR A 309 13.99 13.91 14.89
C TYR A 309 14.65 12.85 14.01
N ILE A 310 14.21 11.59 14.12
CA ILE A 310 14.68 10.44 13.34
C ILE A 310 13.52 9.83 12.57
N ASP A 311 12.44 9.53 13.30
CA ASP A 311 11.22 8.91 12.80
C ASP A 311 10.08 9.93 12.78
N GLU A 312 9.09 9.72 11.90
CA GLU A 312 7.86 10.50 11.90
C GLU A 312 7.03 10.14 13.13
N VAL A 313 6.86 11.11 14.04
CA VAL A 313 6.15 10.93 15.32
C VAL A 313 4.89 11.81 15.41
N PHE A 314 4.72 12.73 14.45
CA PHE A 314 3.53 13.57 14.28
C PHE A 314 2.83 13.19 12.97
N ASN A 315 1.50 13.12 13.00
CA ASN A 315 0.70 12.72 11.83
C ASN A 315 0.34 13.91 10.94
N CYS A 316 0.28 15.12 11.52
CA CYS A 316 -0.15 16.35 10.85
C CYS A 316 0.88 17.46 10.93
N VAL A 317 0.80 18.38 9.97
CA VAL A 317 1.70 19.53 9.85
C VAL A 317 0.87 20.79 9.57
N ASP A 318 1.06 21.83 10.38
CA ASP A 318 0.54 23.17 10.12
C ASP A 318 1.43 23.87 9.07
N VAL A 319 0.84 24.44 8.01
CA VAL A 319 1.57 25.14 6.95
C VAL A 319 1.22 26.63 6.90
N THR A 320 2.10 27.49 7.41
CA THR A 320 1.95 28.95 7.25
C THR A 320 2.58 29.44 5.95
N SER A 321 1.75 29.69 4.95
CA SER A 321 2.19 30.11 3.60
C SER A 321 2.57 31.60 3.50
N ASN A 322 3.51 31.90 2.60
CA ASN A 322 3.92 33.25 2.17
C ASN A 322 4.39 34.19 3.30
N VAL A 323 5.05 33.65 4.33
CA VAL A 323 5.69 34.41 5.39
C VAL A 323 6.83 35.25 4.81
N VAL A 324 6.80 36.56 5.02
CA VAL A 324 7.83 37.47 4.52
C VAL A 324 9.04 37.47 5.45
N TYR A 325 10.08 36.72 5.10
CA TYR A 325 11.33 36.70 5.87
C TYR A 325 12.25 37.88 5.56
N GLY A 326 12.05 38.59 4.45
CA GLY A 326 12.88 39.75 4.11
C GLY A 326 12.39 40.53 2.88
N GLN A 327 13.19 41.52 2.48
CA GLN A 327 12.98 42.26 1.23
C GLN A 327 14.33 42.57 0.60
N ASN A 328 14.46 42.32 -0.70
CA ASN A 328 15.68 42.61 -1.44
C ASN A 328 15.40 42.96 -2.92
N VAL A 329 16.41 43.32 -3.70
CA VAL A 329 16.21 43.82 -5.08
C VAL A 329 16.34 42.71 -6.12
N THR A 330 15.29 42.52 -6.91
CA THR A 330 15.27 41.58 -8.05
C THR A 330 15.74 42.23 -9.34
N VAL A 331 16.36 41.42 -10.19
CA VAL A 331 16.88 41.82 -11.51
C VAL A 331 16.03 41.31 -12.67
N LEU A 332 14.95 40.55 -12.41
CA LEU A 332 14.04 40.08 -13.47
C LEU A 332 13.50 41.20 -14.37
N PRO A 333 13.13 42.40 -13.86
CA PRO A 333 12.71 43.50 -14.71
C PRO A 333 13.76 43.92 -15.75
N LEU A 334 15.06 43.74 -15.47
CA LEU A 334 16.13 44.04 -16.43
C LEU A 334 16.05 43.17 -17.67
N LEU A 335 15.63 41.91 -17.53
CA LEU A 335 15.41 41.00 -18.66
C LEU A 335 14.29 41.49 -19.59
N GLN A 336 13.41 42.36 -19.07
CA GLN A 336 12.31 43.00 -19.80
C GLN A 336 12.60 44.48 -20.16
N GLY A 337 13.83 44.96 -19.93
CA GLY A 337 14.24 46.33 -20.23
C GLY A 337 13.77 47.39 -19.21
N ALA A 338 13.34 46.97 -18.02
CA ALA A 338 12.97 47.83 -16.89
C ALA A 338 14.07 47.81 -15.80
N PRO A 339 14.19 48.85 -14.95
CA PRO A 339 15.20 48.87 -13.89
C PRO A 339 14.90 47.83 -12.79
N PRO A 340 15.93 47.38 -12.03
CA PRO A 340 15.74 46.54 -10.85
C PRO A 340 14.76 47.15 -9.85
N SER A 341 14.04 46.30 -9.13
CA SER A 341 13.02 46.73 -8.15
C SER A 341 13.08 45.89 -6.88
N ALA A 342 12.65 46.45 -5.76
CA ALA A 342 12.48 45.68 -4.53
C ALA A 342 11.40 44.60 -4.71
N GLN A 343 11.66 43.43 -4.15
CA GLN A 343 10.81 42.25 -4.10
C GLN A 343 10.79 41.73 -2.66
N PRO A 344 9.62 41.41 -2.08
CA PRO A 344 9.55 40.68 -0.82
C PRO A 344 10.13 39.26 -1.02
N LEU A 345 10.86 38.79 -0.03
CA LEU A 345 11.33 37.41 0.05
C LEU A 345 10.38 36.65 0.95
N VAL A 346 9.85 35.53 0.46
CA VAL A 346 8.77 34.79 1.11
C VAL A 346 9.14 33.32 1.31
N CYS A 347 8.58 32.71 2.34
CA CYS A 347 8.72 31.29 2.61
C CYS A 347 7.41 30.69 3.10
N ASP A 348 7.27 29.38 2.97
CA ASP A 348 6.21 28.61 3.62
C ASP A 348 6.84 27.89 4.82
N ILE A 349 6.16 27.91 5.97
CA ILE A 349 6.66 27.34 7.22
C ILE A 349 5.81 26.13 7.59
N TYR A 350 6.46 24.98 7.73
CA TYR A 350 5.88 23.69 8.09
C TYR A 350 6.22 23.41 9.55
N GLN A 351 5.22 23.11 10.36
CA GLN A 351 5.36 22.79 11.78
C GLN A 351 4.54 21.56 12.15
N PRO A 352 5.03 20.63 12.98
CA PRO A 352 4.19 19.56 13.49
C PRO A 352 3.02 20.12 14.31
N GLU A 353 1.82 19.65 14.01
CA GLU A 353 0.62 20.04 14.75
C GLU A 353 0.63 19.41 16.15
N GLY A 354 0.18 20.16 17.16
CA GLY A 354 0.05 19.69 18.54
C GLY A 354 1.39 19.50 19.28
N ASP A 355 2.51 19.81 18.65
CA ASP A 355 3.84 19.74 19.26
C ASP A 355 3.99 20.75 20.40
N THR A 356 4.51 20.27 21.54
CA THR A 356 4.68 21.06 22.77
C THR A 356 6.11 21.53 23.00
N GLU A 357 7.05 21.15 22.14
CA GLU A 357 8.44 21.62 22.23
C GLU A 357 8.58 23.08 21.82
N GLU A 358 9.33 23.82 22.62
CA GLU A 358 9.52 25.26 22.44
C GLU A 358 10.86 25.60 21.76
N ASN A 359 11.78 24.63 21.62
CA ASN A 359 13.12 24.81 21.04
C ASN A 359 13.43 23.76 19.97
N ARG A 360 12.73 23.84 18.83
CA ARG A 360 12.85 22.85 17.74
C ARG A 360 13.95 23.24 16.74
N PRO A 361 14.77 22.31 16.23
CA PRO A 361 15.71 22.63 15.16
C PRO A 361 14.97 23.07 13.90
N LEU A 362 15.56 24.01 13.17
CA LEU A 362 14.99 24.61 11.96
C LEU A 362 15.76 24.16 10.71
N ILE A 363 15.04 23.70 9.70
CA ILE A 363 15.55 23.44 8.36
C ILE A 363 15.12 24.59 7.45
N ILE A 364 16.08 25.19 6.74
CA ILE A 364 15.79 26.12 5.64
C ILE A 364 15.91 25.34 4.33
N TYR A 365 14.77 25.05 3.71
CA TYR A 365 14.71 24.35 2.42
C TYR A 365 14.82 25.36 1.27
N ILE A 366 15.65 25.05 0.27
CA ILE A 366 15.98 25.90 -0.87
C ILE A 366 15.78 25.09 -2.15
N HIS A 367 14.79 25.48 -2.94
CA HIS A 367 14.37 24.78 -4.15
C HIS A 367 15.32 24.97 -5.36
N THR A 368 15.21 24.11 -6.36
CA THR A 368 15.92 24.18 -7.64
C THR A 368 15.38 25.30 -8.56
N GLY A 369 15.74 25.26 -9.85
CA GLY A 369 15.13 26.12 -10.87
C GLY A 369 16.12 26.95 -11.68
N ASN A 370 17.43 26.63 -11.64
CA ASN A 370 18.45 27.29 -12.45
C ASN A 370 18.45 28.82 -12.28
N PHE A 371 18.14 29.31 -11.08
CA PHE A 371 18.01 30.73 -10.76
C PHE A 371 17.07 31.50 -11.70
N LEU A 372 16.05 30.85 -12.25
CA LEU A 372 15.02 31.46 -13.10
C LEU A 372 13.63 31.02 -12.59
N PRO A 373 12.58 31.84 -12.80
CA PRO A 373 11.23 31.42 -12.47
C PRO A 373 10.85 30.11 -13.19
N GLN A 374 9.99 29.31 -12.56
CA GLN A 374 9.41 28.10 -13.15
C GLN A 374 8.93 28.33 -14.59
N TYR A 375 9.12 27.33 -15.43
CA TYR A 375 8.96 27.33 -16.88
C TYR A 375 9.90 28.26 -17.67
N LEU A 376 10.26 29.44 -17.16
CA LEU A 376 11.30 30.29 -17.79
C LEU A 376 12.70 29.69 -17.62
N ASN A 377 12.88 28.90 -16.57
CA ASN A 377 14.03 28.04 -16.36
C ASN A 377 14.06 26.80 -17.27
N GLY A 378 13.06 26.63 -18.15
CA GLY A 378 12.90 25.46 -19.02
C GLY A 378 12.59 24.16 -18.28
N SER A 379 12.00 24.27 -17.09
CA SER A 379 11.69 23.18 -16.18
C SER A 379 10.26 23.36 -15.62
N ALA A 380 9.57 22.25 -15.34
CA ALA A 380 8.27 22.24 -14.66
C ALA A 380 8.41 22.43 -13.14
N VAL A 381 9.62 22.35 -12.60
CA VAL A 381 9.95 22.67 -11.20
C VAL A 381 10.77 23.95 -11.11
N GLY A 382 10.82 24.58 -9.94
CA GLY A 382 11.64 25.75 -9.63
C GLY A 382 10.98 26.72 -8.65
N THR A 383 10.22 26.20 -7.69
CA THR A 383 9.46 26.97 -6.70
C THR A 383 9.49 26.32 -5.33
N LYS A 384 9.24 27.08 -4.26
CA LYS A 384 9.09 26.54 -2.90
C LYS A 384 7.94 25.54 -2.72
N THR A 385 7.01 25.47 -3.68
CA THR A 385 5.84 24.58 -3.71
C THR A 385 5.98 23.45 -4.73
N ASP A 386 7.20 23.16 -5.21
CA ASP A 386 7.42 21.97 -6.03
C ASP A 386 7.10 20.72 -5.20
N ASN A 387 6.54 19.67 -5.81
CA ASN A 387 6.03 18.52 -5.05
C ASN A 387 7.08 17.89 -4.11
N VAL A 388 8.33 17.74 -4.56
CA VAL A 388 9.44 17.25 -3.71
C VAL A 388 9.78 18.19 -2.56
N ALA A 389 9.62 19.50 -2.75
CA ALA A 389 9.84 20.48 -1.70
C ALA A 389 8.76 20.34 -0.62
N VAL A 390 7.49 20.27 -1.03
CA VAL A 390 6.36 20.09 -0.12
C VAL A 390 6.55 18.80 0.69
N GLU A 391 6.81 17.68 0.01
CA GLU A 391 6.92 16.38 0.66
C GLU A 391 8.08 16.30 1.66
N LEU A 392 9.29 16.73 1.28
CA LEU A 392 10.41 16.76 2.22
C LEU A 392 10.13 17.69 3.39
N CYS A 393 9.53 18.86 3.16
CA CYS A 393 9.21 19.79 4.24
C CYS A 393 8.18 19.19 5.22
N THR A 394 7.14 18.54 4.70
CA THR A 394 6.10 17.87 5.48
C THR A 394 6.70 16.75 6.32
N ARG A 395 7.48 15.83 5.72
CA ARG A 395 8.06 14.69 6.44
C ARG A 395 9.04 15.07 7.54
N PHE A 396 9.93 16.03 7.28
CA PHE A 396 10.80 16.52 8.34
C PHE A 396 10.00 17.28 9.42
N ALA A 397 8.93 17.99 9.08
CA ALA A 397 8.04 18.56 10.09
C ALA A 397 7.37 17.46 10.94
N ARG A 398 6.92 16.35 10.33
CA ARG A 398 6.36 15.17 11.01
C ARG A 398 7.36 14.46 11.94
N MET A 399 8.67 14.63 11.74
CA MET A 399 9.70 14.16 12.69
C MET A 399 9.88 15.09 13.90
N GLY A 400 9.28 16.29 13.88
CA GLY A 400 9.39 17.28 14.96
C GLY A 400 10.25 18.51 14.64
N TYR A 401 10.77 18.62 13.41
CA TYR A 401 11.50 19.81 12.96
C TYR A 401 10.55 20.96 12.61
N VAL A 402 11.06 22.19 12.57
CA VAL A 402 10.41 23.27 11.82
C VAL A 402 11.10 23.35 10.47
N VAL A 403 10.34 23.46 9.37
CA VAL A 403 10.92 23.61 8.03
C VAL A 403 10.41 24.89 7.39
N ALA A 404 11.32 25.72 6.86
CA ALA A 404 10.97 26.92 6.10
C ALA A 404 11.44 26.76 4.65
N SER A 405 10.49 26.54 3.73
CA SER A 405 10.74 26.46 2.29
C SER A 405 10.75 27.86 1.69
N ILE A 406 11.94 28.34 1.28
CA ILE A 406 12.12 29.74 0.86
C ILE A 406 12.07 29.91 -0.66
N ASP A 407 11.42 30.97 -1.12
CA ASP A 407 11.70 31.54 -2.44
C ASP A 407 12.87 32.54 -2.31
N TYR A 408 13.87 32.41 -3.19
CA TYR A 408 15.01 33.32 -3.28
C TYR A 408 15.02 34.10 -4.60
N ARG A 409 15.81 35.18 -4.69
CA ARG A 409 15.84 36.02 -5.89
C ARG A 409 16.43 35.28 -7.09
N THR A 410 15.60 35.11 -8.10
CA THR A 410 15.97 34.60 -9.42
C THR A 410 16.30 35.72 -10.41
N GLY A 411 16.95 35.37 -11.52
CA GLY A 411 17.10 36.19 -12.72
C GLY A 411 18.52 36.24 -13.27
N TRP A 412 18.73 35.70 -14.47
CA TRP A 412 19.93 35.85 -15.28
C TRP A 412 19.61 35.58 -16.76
N ASN A 413 20.51 35.88 -17.70
CA ASN A 413 20.28 35.62 -19.13
C ASN A 413 21.07 34.39 -19.63
N PRO A 414 20.43 33.20 -19.75
CA PRO A 414 21.08 32.00 -20.29
C PRO A 414 21.42 32.12 -21.78
N LEU A 415 20.74 33.00 -22.52
CA LEU A 415 20.93 33.22 -23.96
C LEU A 415 22.03 34.24 -24.27
N ALA A 416 22.82 34.66 -23.28
CA ALA A 416 23.91 35.60 -23.52
C ALA A 416 24.93 35.00 -24.51
N ALA A 417 25.37 35.84 -25.46
CA ALA A 417 26.11 35.39 -26.64
C ALA A 417 27.51 34.84 -26.34
N THR A 418 28.10 35.22 -25.21
CA THR A 418 29.42 34.76 -24.80
C THR A 418 29.33 33.97 -23.50
N GLN A 419 30.19 32.95 -23.35
CA GLN A 419 30.32 32.19 -22.11
C GLN A 419 30.60 33.13 -20.93
N SER A 420 31.51 34.09 -21.08
CA SER A 420 31.87 35.05 -20.02
C SER A 420 30.67 35.88 -19.53
N ASP A 421 29.76 36.28 -20.43
CA ASP A 421 28.56 37.03 -20.03
C ASP A 421 27.55 36.14 -19.29
N ARG A 422 27.46 34.85 -19.67
CA ARG A 422 26.65 33.87 -18.95
C ARG A 422 27.22 33.61 -17.55
N THR A 423 28.53 33.36 -17.44
CA THR A 423 29.24 33.16 -16.19
C THR A 423 29.05 34.32 -15.23
N TYR A 424 29.28 35.56 -15.70
CA TYR A 424 29.09 36.76 -14.88
C TYR A 424 27.68 36.86 -14.31
N GLN A 425 26.65 36.64 -15.14
CA GLN A 425 25.26 36.78 -14.71
C GLN A 425 24.81 35.64 -13.79
N LEU A 426 25.25 34.41 -14.05
CA LEU A 426 24.92 33.25 -13.21
C LEU A 426 25.59 33.35 -11.83
N ILE A 427 26.87 33.74 -11.76
CA ILE A 427 27.56 33.99 -10.48
C ILE A 427 26.81 35.04 -9.66
N ASN A 428 26.39 36.13 -10.31
CA ASN A 428 25.59 37.15 -9.63
C ASN A 428 24.21 36.63 -9.18
N ALA A 429 23.63 35.64 -9.86
CA ALA A 429 22.39 34.99 -9.45
C ALA A 429 22.57 34.07 -8.23
N ALA A 430 23.60 33.22 -8.25
CA ALA A 430 23.99 32.41 -7.10
C ALA A 430 24.30 33.29 -5.87
N TYR A 431 25.02 34.40 -6.07
CA TYR A 431 25.33 35.35 -5.00
C TYR A 431 24.08 35.94 -4.33
N ARG A 432 23.04 36.25 -5.11
CA ARG A 432 21.76 36.71 -4.56
C ARG A 432 21.06 35.61 -3.76
N GLY A 433 21.09 34.37 -4.25
CA GLY A 433 20.58 33.22 -3.51
C GLY A 433 21.26 33.05 -2.15
N VAL A 434 22.60 33.16 -2.10
CA VAL A 434 23.39 33.11 -0.85
C VAL A 434 22.95 34.18 0.14
N GLN A 435 22.83 35.43 -0.33
CA GLN A 435 22.35 36.55 0.48
C GLN A 435 20.95 36.29 1.07
N ASP A 436 20.05 35.72 0.27
CA ASP A 436 18.66 35.49 0.66
C ASP A 436 18.55 34.33 1.65
N ALA A 437 19.28 33.23 1.43
CA ALA A 437 19.36 32.10 2.37
C ALA A 437 19.92 32.53 3.74
N ARG A 438 20.97 33.36 3.75
CA ARG A 438 21.53 33.92 5.01
C ARG A 438 20.58 34.91 5.68
N THR A 439 19.81 35.65 4.89
CA THR A 439 18.77 36.54 5.40
C THR A 439 17.66 35.73 6.09
N ALA A 440 17.28 34.57 5.56
CA ALA A 440 16.29 33.69 6.19
C ALA A 440 16.76 33.22 7.59
N VAL A 441 17.99 32.71 7.71
CA VAL A 441 18.54 32.29 9.02
C VAL A 441 18.54 33.45 10.04
N ARG A 442 18.93 34.65 9.60
CA ARG A 442 18.91 35.83 10.47
C ARG A 442 17.50 36.28 10.84
N TYR A 443 16.53 36.15 9.93
CA TYR A 443 15.13 36.45 10.20
C TYR A 443 14.61 35.56 11.34
N PHE A 444 14.84 34.26 11.25
CA PHE A 444 14.39 33.32 12.28
C PHE A 444 15.06 33.55 13.63
N ARG A 445 16.37 33.86 13.65
CA ARG A 445 17.07 34.26 14.89
C ARG A 445 16.55 35.56 15.48
N MET A 446 16.24 36.54 14.63
CA MET A 446 15.63 37.81 15.04
C MET A 446 14.22 37.58 15.60
N ASN A 447 13.43 36.73 14.96
CA ASN A 447 12.09 36.37 15.44
C ASN A 447 12.18 35.71 16.83
N ALA A 448 13.08 34.75 17.02
CA ALA A 448 13.33 34.11 18.32
C ALA A 448 13.74 35.11 19.42
N ASP A 449 14.61 36.07 19.12
CA ASP A 449 15.13 37.04 20.09
C ASP A 449 14.12 38.15 20.45
N VAL A 450 13.46 38.76 19.45
CA VAL A 450 12.65 39.97 19.67
C VAL A 450 11.18 39.87 19.32
N MET A 451 10.75 38.80 18.62
CA MET A 451 9.33 38.56 18.29
C MET A 451 8.69 37.49 19.18
N GLY A 452 9.43 36.95 20.15
CA GLY A 452 8.91 35.99 21.12
C GLY A 452 8.93 34.55 20.63
N ASN A 453 9.79 34.23 19.65
CA ASN A 453 9.93 32.88 19.09
C ASN A 453 8.61 32.32 18.56
N GLU A 454 8.01 33.03 17.61
CA GLU A 454 6.68 32.74 17.05
C GLU A 454 6.54 31.30 16.52
N TYR A 455 7.67 30.71 16.09
CA TYR A 455 7.73 29.37 15.50
C TYR A 455 8.32 28.31 16.45
N ASN A 456 8.60 28.64 17.72
CA ASN A 456 9.16 27.72 18.71
C ASN A 456 10.43 26.99 18.23
N ILE A 457 11.37 27.74 17.64
CA ILE A 457 12.63 27.21 17.13
C ILE A 457 13.76 27.36 18.13
N ASP A 458 14.79 26.51 18.03
CA ASP A 458 16.10 26.74 18.63
C ASP A 458 16.97 27.58 17.68
N PRO A 459 17.27 28.86 17.99
CA PRO A 459 18.08 29.72 17.13
C PRO A 459 19.55 29.27 16.99
N ALA A 460 20.01 28.33 17.81
CA ALA A 460 21.34 27.72 17.69
C ALA A 460 21.37 26.58 16.66
N ASN A 461 20.25 25.87 16.47
CA ASN A 461 20.16 24.69 15.62
C ASN A 461 19.37 24.99 14.34
N ILE A 462 20.08 25.51 13.35
CA ILE A 462 19.54 25.83 12.02
C ILE A 462 20.40 25.17 10.96
N GLY A 463 19.79 24.52 9.97
CA GLY A 463 20.48 23.85 8.85
C GLY A 463 19.90 24.22 7.49
N TYR A 464 20.65 23.96 6.42
CA TYR A 464 20.21 24.18 5.04
C TYR A 464 19.95 22.86 4.32
N PHE A 465 18.85 22.79 3.58
CA PHE A 465 18.55 21.73 2.62
C PHE A 465 18.43 22.38 1.24
N GLY A 466 19.29 21.97 0.30
CA GLY A 466 19.35 22.57 -1.02
C GLY A 466 19.14 21.54 -2.13
N GLU A 467 18.17 21.78 -2.99
CA GLU A 467 17.83 20.90 -4.11
C GLU A 467 18.19 21.55 -5.45
N GLY A 468 18.88 20.82 -6.33
CA GLY A 468 19.45 21.31 -7.58
C GLY A 468 20.21 22.61 -7.40
N THR A 469 19.71 23.73 -7.95
CA THR A 469 20.34 25.05 -7.72
C THR A 469 20.28 25.57 -6.30
N GLY A 470 19.29 25.15 -5.50
CA GLY A 470 19.29 25.37 -4.06
C GLY A 470 20.48 24.68 -3.37
N GLY A 471 20.96 23.56 -3.94
CA GLY A 471 22.20 22.90 -3.53
C GLY A 471 23.44 23.80 -3.65
N TYR A 472 23.59 24.51 -4.79
CA TYR A 472 24.66 25.49 -5.00
C TYR A 472 24.58 26.64 -3.99
N VAL A 473 23.35 27.09 -3.68
CA VAL A 473 23.11 28.14 -2.69
C VAL A 473 23.46 27.65 -1.28
N SER A 474 23.01 26.44 -0.89
CA SER A 474 23.26 25.88 0.44
C SER A 474 24.75 25.66 0.71
N TYR A 475 25.49 25.12 -0.27
CA TYR A 475 26.93 25.00 -0.21
C TYR A 475 27.59 26.36 -0.05
N ALA A 476 27.35 27.28 -0.99
CA ALA A 476 28.00 28.59 -0.95
C ALA A 476 27.63 29.38 0.32
N ALA A 477 26.39 29.28 0.80
CA ALA A 477 25.93 29.95 2.00
C ALA A 477 26.52 29.35 3.28
N SER A 478 26.89 28.07 3.28
CA SER A 478 27.51 27.40 4.43
C SER A 478 29.02 27.56 4.49
N THR A 479 29.70 27.78 3.37
CA THR A 479 31.17 27.73 3.28
C THR A 479 31.83 29.09 3.09
N ILE A 480 31.18 30.06 2.41
CA ILE A 480 31.79 31.39 2.19
C ILE A 480 31.86 32.18 3.50
N SER A 481 33.00 32.18 4.18
CA SER A 481 33.15 32.87 5.46
C SER A 481 33.28 34.39 5.30
N ASP A 482 33.95 34.84 4.23
CA ASP A 482 34.03 36.26 3.87
C ASP A 482 34.09 36.51 2.35
N TYR A 483 33.98 37.78 1.96
CA TYR A 483 33.95 38.17 0.54
C TYR A 483 35.23 37.76 -0.22
N ASN A 484 36.38 37.69 0.45
CA ASN A 484 37.64 37.32 -0.18
C ASN A 484 37.64 35.85 -0.61
N ASP A 485 36.97 34.95 0.10
CA ASP A 485 36.89 33.53 -0.28
C ASP A 485 36.32 33.37 -1.70
N ILE A 486 35.38 34.25 -2.08
CA ILE A 486 34.78 34.25 -3.41
C ILE A 486 35.80 34.59 -4.51
N ILE A 487 36.72 35.51 -4.23
CA ILE A 487 37.53 36.15 -5.28
C ILE A 487 39.03 35.86 -5.17
N LEU A 488 39.51 35.35 -4.05
CA LEU A 488 40.91 35.05 -3.78
C LEU A 488 41.04 33.60 -3.28
N ASP A 489 42.09 32.91 -3.71
CA ASP A 489 42.48 31.62 -3.14
C ASP A 489 43.15 31.80 -1.77
N ASP A 490 43.43 30.70 -1.07
CA ASP A 490 44.09 30.67 0.24
C ASP A 490 45.47 31.35 0.27
N THR A 491 46.08 31.57 -0.90
CA THR A 491 47.36 32.27 -1.05
C THR A 491 47.19 33.78 -1.26
N GLY A 492 45.95 34.26 -1.32
CA GLY A 492 45.57 35.64 -1.59
C GLY A 492 45.64 36.02 -3.07
N MET A 493 45.63 35.04 -3.98
CA MET A 493 45.70 35.25 -5.43
C MET A 493 44.30 35.17 -6.06
N PRO A 494 43.99 35.97 -7.10
CA PRO A 494 42.69 35.93 -7.76
C PRO A 494 42.28 34.53 -8.26
N ILE A 495 41.10 34.06 -7.86
CA ILE A 495 40.47 32.86 -8.43
C ILE A 495 39.92 33.23 -9.81
N ALA A 496 40.66 32.87 -10.87
CA ALA A 496 40.45 33.43 -12.21
C ALA A 496 39.01 33.33 -12.75
N LYS A 497 38.24 32.30 -12.37
CA LYS A 497 36.85 32.10 -12.81
C LYS A 497 35.83 33.07 -12.19
N PHE A 498 36.17 33.75 -11.10
CA PHE A 498 35.35 34.81 -10.47
C PHE A 498 35.81 36.22 -10.85
N TRP A 499 36.69 36.35 -11.84
CA TRP A 499 37.18 37.62 -12.36
C TRP A 499 36.91 37.73 -13.86
N THR A 500 36.59 38.93 -14.31
CA THR A 500 36.45 39.25 -15.74
C THR A 500 37.56 40.20 -16.19
N GLY A 501 37.80 40.27 -17.50
CA GLY A 501 38.89 41.04 -18.10
C GLY A 501 40.19 40.24 -18.23
N THR A 502 41.30 40.94 -18.52
CA THR A 502 42.59 40.28 -18.76
C THR A 502 43.50 40.34 -17.53
N PRO A 503 44.01 39.23 -16.99
CA PRO A 503 44.89 39.25 -15.82
C PRO A 503 46.06 40.24 -15.97
N GLY A 504 46.20 41.15 -15.00
CA GLY A 504 47.25 42.16 -14.97
C GLY A 504 46.96 43.48 -15.71
N SER A 505 45.79 43.64 -16.32
CA SER A 505 45.32 44.94 -16.84
C SER A 505 44.26 45.58 -15.96
N ALA A 506 43.94 46.85 -16.25
CA ALA A 506 43.04 47.68 -15.43
C ALA A 506 41.55 47.27 -15.53
N ASP A 507 41.20 46.45 -16.51
CA ASP A 507 39.88 45.84 -16.71
C ASP A 507 39.74 44.48 -16.01
N TYR A 508 40.80 43.98 -15.34
CA TYR A 508 40.71 42.78 -14.50
C TYR A 508 40.01 43.12 -13.19
N ILE A 509 38.73 42.80 -13.12
CA ILE A 509 37.87 43.13 -11.97
C ILE A 509 37.08 41.90 -11.51
N PRO A 510 36.76 41.79 -10.20
CA PRO A 510 35.88 40.75 -9.70
C PRO A 510 34.50 40.81 -10.35
N MET A 511 33.88 39.64 -10.56
CA MET A 511 32.51 39.54 -11.10
C MET A 511 31.44 39.93 -10.09
N VAL A 512 31.75 39.87 -8.79
CA VAL A 512 30.93 40.37 -7.69
C VAL A 512 31.72 41.44 -6.96
N ILE A 513 31.11 42.60 -6.70
CA ILE A 513 31.77 43.73 -6.04
C ILE A 513 30.92 44.13 -4.84
N GLU A 514 31.46 44.00 -3.62
CA GLU A 514 30.72 44.22 -2.37
C GLU A 514 29.97 45.56 -2.32
N ALA A 515 30.62 46.66 -2.71
CA ALA A 515 29.99 47.99 -2.73
C ALA A 515 28.81 48.13 -3.72
N VAL A 516 28.74 47.24 -4.72
CA VAL A 516 27.69 47.23 -5.75
C VAL A 516 26.63 46.20 -5.42
N ASN A 517 27.05 45.00 -5.05
CA ASN A 517 26.21 43.82 -4.87
C ASN A 517 25.73 43.62 -3.41
N GLY A 518 26.26 44.37 -2.45
CA GLY A 518 26.16 44.05 -1.02
C GLY A 518 27.23 43.04 -0.61
N ASP A 519 27.39 42.81 0.68
CA ASP A 519 28.22 41.74 1.24
C ASP A 519 27.54 40.36 1.10
N PRO A 520 28.27 39.23 1.16
CA PRO A 520 27.66 37.90 1.02
C PRO A 520 26.63 37.63 2.11
N GLU A 521 26.80 38.29 3.25
CA GLU A 521 25.81 38.31 4.31
C GLU A 521 24.54 39.07 3.90
N ALA A 522 24.58 40.10 3.06
CA ALA A 522 23.48 41.07 2.88
C ALA A 522 23.09 41.79 4.18
N LYS A 523 24.09 42.21 4.96
CA LYS A 523 23.91 43.12 6.12
C LYS A 523 24.00 44.59 5.71
N PHE A 524 24.62 44.86 4.56
CA PHE A 524 24.81 46.22 4.06
C PHE A 524 24.19 46.44 2.68
N ASP A 525 23.73 47.68 2.45
CA ASP A 525 23.17 48.07 1.16
C ASP A 525 24.24 48.08 0.06
N GLY A 526 23.88 47.53 -1.11
CA GLY A 526 24.69 47.56 -2.33
C GLY A 526 24.10 48.51 -3.36
N TYR A 527 24.95 49.30 -4.04
CA TYR A 527 24.51 50.26 -5.05
C TYR A 527 25.29 50.17 -6.36
N ALA A 528 24.56 49.95 -7.46
CA ALA A 528 25.07 50.19 -8.80
C ALA A 528 25.37 51.69 -8.99
N PRO A 529 26.55 52.06 -9.53
CA PRO A 529 26.89 53.44 -9.80
C PRO A 529 25.92 54.12 -10.79
N ALA A 530 25.80 55.44 -10.66
CA ALA A 530 25.13 56.26 -11.66
C ALA A 530 25.72 56.03 -13.06
N GLY A 531 24.86 55.92 -14.06
CA GLY A 531 25.21 55.65 -15.45
C GLY A 531 25.13 54.19 -15.88
N VAL A 532 25.01 53.24 -14.93
CA VAL A 532 24.83 51.81 -15.25
C VAL A 532 23.40 51.52 -15.69
N PHE A 533 22.41 51.84 -14.85
CA PHE A 533 20.98 51.60 -15.13
C PHE A 533 20.17 52.88 -15.36
N GLY A 534 20.81 54.05 -15.23
CA GLY A 534 20.13 55.34 -15.30
C GLY A 534 21.02 56.48 -14.81
N PRO A 535 20.53 57.72 -14.74
CA PRO A 535 21.32 58.87 -14.30
C PRO A 535 21.66 58.84 -12.80
N ASP A 536 20.91 58.08 -12.00
CA ASP A 536 21.06 57.96 -10.55
C ASP A 536 21.59 56.58 -10.17
N PRO A 537 22.30 56.43 -9.03
CA PRO A 537 22.67 55.13 -8.48
C PRO A 537 21.42 54.28 -8.20
N VAL A 538 21.51 52.97 -8.44
CA VAL A 538 20.39 52.03 -8.24
C VAL A 538 20.78 51.03 -7.15
N GLN A 539 19.93 50.89 -6.15
CA GLN A 539 20.13 49.89 -5.09
C GLN A 539 19.97 48.49 -5.67
N LEU A 540 20.91 47.60 -5.35
CA LEU A 540 20.91 46.18 -5.78
C LEU A 540 20.88 45.20 -4.60
N CYS A 541 21.22 45.67 -3.40
CA CYS A 541 21.05 44.91 -2.17
C CYS A 541 20.49 45.82 -1.08
N ILE A 542 19.54 45.28 -0.31
CA ILE A 542 18.99 45.90 0.89
C ILE A 542 19.52 45.12 2.08
N GLY A 543 20.25 45.78 2.98
CA GLY A 543 20.77 45.14 4.18
C GLY A 543 19.67 44.74 5.16
N GLN A 544 19.70 43.50 5.67
CA GLN A 544 18.66 42.94 6.55
C GLN A 544 19.26 42.27 7.79
N TYR A 545 18.65 42.55 8.95
CA TYR A 545 18.94 41.93 10.26
C TYR A 545 20.44 41.87 10.62
N PRO A 546 21.19 42.99 10.56
CA PRO A 546 22.65 42.98 10.64
C PRO A 546 23.22 42.43 11.96
N ASP A 547 22.44 42.50 13.04
CA ASP A 547 22.86 42.12 14.39
C ASP A 547 22.80 40.60 14.65
N TYR A 548 22.24 39.81 13.72
CA TYR A 548 22.09 38.36 13.87
C TYR A 548 23.12 37.60 13.03
N SER A 549 23.50 36.39 13.47
CA SER A 549 24.38 35.50 12.71
C SER A 549 23.59 34.73 11.64
N SER A 550 24.22 34.35 10.54
CA SER A 550 23.69 33.36 9.58
C SER A 550 24.39 32.00 9.64
N ASP A 551 25.22 31.75 10.68
CA ASP A 551 25.89 30.46 10.86
C ASP A 551 24.87 29.32 10.96
N ILE A 552 25.18 28.15 10.42
CA ILE A 552 24.34 26.96 10.45
C ILE A 552 25.10 25.78 11.07
N GLN A 553 24.39 24.75 11.51
CA GLN A 553 24.98 23.55 12.12
C GLN A 553 24.95 22.33 11.19
N PHE A 554 24.23 22.40 10.07
CA PHE A 554 24.12 21.29 9.13
C PHE A 554 23.82 21.78 7.71
N GLN A 555 24.41 21.13 6.71
CA GLN A 555 24.12 21.40 5.31
C GLN A 555 23.79 20.11 4.56
N MET A 556 22.78 20.16 3.70
CA MET A 556 22.41 19.09 2.79
C MET A 556 22.27 19.57 1.34
N ASN A 557 22.77 18.78 0.40
CA ASN A 557 22.75 19.04 -1.04
C ASN A 557 22.16 17.87 -1.84
N MET A 558 21.20 18.14 -2.72
CA MET A 558 20.62 17.17 -3.66
C MET A 558 20.91 17.64 -5.09
N GLY A 559 21.90 17.04 -5.75
CA GLY A 559 22.25 17.34 -7.15
C GLY A 559 22.88 18.71 -7.42
N GLY A 560 23.30 19.45 -6.39
CA GLY A 560 24.04 20.71 -6.55
C GLY A 560 25.57 20.55 -6.51
N ALA A 561 26.27 21.65 -6.79
CA ALA A 561 27.73 21.73 -6.78
C ALA A 561 28.24 23.02 -6.11
N LEU A 562 29.48 23.00 -5.63
CA LEU A 562 30.16 24.15 -5.02
C LEU A 562 30.90 24.95 -6.08
N GLY A 563 30.89 26.28 -5.96
CA GLY A 563 31.55 27.15 -6.93
C GLY A 563 33.07 26.93 -7.01
N ASP A 564 33.73 26.72 -5.88
CA ASP A 564 35.16 26.40 -5.78
C ASP A 564 35.49 25.71 -4.45
N LEU A 565 36.40 24.74 -4.50
CA LEU A 565 36.87 24.00 -3.33
C LEU A 565 37.62 24.86 -2.31
N ASN A 566 38.26 25.96 -2.72
CA ASN A 566 38.92 26.90 -1.79
C ASN A 566 37.92 27.62 -0.85
N TRP A 567 36.61 27.43 -1.04
CA TRP A 567 35.61 27.97 -0.11
C TRP A 567 35.42 27.06 1.11
N LEU A 568 35.89 25.82 1.06
CA LEU A 568 35.75 24.86 2.16
C LEU A 568 36.82 25.09 3.20
N ASP A 569 36.43 25.18 4.46
CA ASP A 569 37.33 25.28 5.59
C ASP A 569 37.13 24.14 6.60
N GLN A 570 38.23 23.78 7.27
CA GLN A 570 38.14 22.90 8.42
C GLN A 570 37.33 23.58 9.53
N GLY A 571 36.17 23.01 9.85
CA GLY A 571 35.26 23.54 10.87
C GLY A 571 33.95 24.09 10.33
N ASP A 572 33.77 24.16 9.01
CA ASP A 572 32.45 24.32 8.40
C ASP A 572 31.48 23.23 8.86
N ALA A 573 30.18 23.52 8.76
CA ALA A 573 29.12 22.60 9.16
C ALA A 573 29.29 21.21 8.52
N PRO A 574 28.95 20.12 9.25
CA PRO A 574 28.82 18.79 8.67
C PRO A 574 27.87 18.80 7.46
N MET A 575 28.24 18.05 6.42
CA MET A 575 27.55 18.07 5.13
C MET A 575 27.01 16.70 4.77
N VAL A 576 25.81 16.66 4.19
CA VAL A 576 25.19 15.49 3.55
C VAL A 576 24.90 15.78 2.09
N SER A 577 25.14 14.83 1.18
CA SER A 577 24.83 15.02 -0.23
C SER A 577 24.30 13.77 -0.91
N PHE A 578 23.32 13.99 -1.80
CA PHE A 578 22.82 13.04 -2.79
C PHE A 578 23.17 13.57 -4.16
N HIS A 579 23.80 12.76 -5.00
CA HIS A 579 24.18 13.20 -6.33
C HIS A 579 24.30 12.01 -7.29
N CYS A 580 23.60 12.09 -8.42
CA CYS A 580 23.72 11.12 -9.50
C CYS A 580 25.08 11.26 -10.20
N PRO A 581 25.93 10.22 -10.29
CA PRO A 581 27.19 10.29 -11.01
C PRO A 581 27.07 10.61 -12.51
N HIS A 582 25.86 10.46 -13.06
CA HIS A 582 25.53 10.69 -14.46
C HIS A 582 24.72 11.98 -14.71
N ASP A 583 24.57 12.86 -13.72
CA ASP A 583 23.95 14.18 -13.93
C ASP A 583 24.68 14.93 -15.07
N GLN A 584 23.90 15.38 -16.05
CA GLN A 584 24.40 16.01 -17.26
C GLN A 584 24.64 17.52 -17.12
N PHE A 585 24.08 18.13 -16.09
CA PHE A 585 24.07 19.57 -15.89
C PHE A 585 24.93 19.97 -14.70
N ALA A 586 24.72 19.33 -13.55
CA ALA A 586 25.59 19.47 -12.39
C ALA A 586 26.66 18.38 -12.43
N PRO A 587 27.96 18.71 -12.35
CA PRO A 587 28.98 17.68 -12.39
C PRO A 587 29.06 16.98 -11.02
N TYR A 588 29.20 15.65 -11.03
CA TYR A 588 29.42 14.84 -9.83
C TYR A 588 30.81 15.07 -9.20
N THR A 589 31.80 15.35 -10.04
CA THR A 589 33.18 15.75 -9.67
C THR A 589 33.43 17.20 -10.14
N THR A 590 34.67 17.68 -10.12
CA THR A 590 35.00 19.00 -10.65
C THR A 590 35.00 19.01 -12.19
N ASP A 591 34.03 19.69 -12.78
CA ASP A 591 33.91 19.88 -14.23
C ASP A 591 33.10 21.16 -14.56
N VAL A 592 32.90 21.43 -15.85
CA VAL A 592 32.21 22.62 -16.35
C VAL A 592 30.69 22.44 -16.29
N LEU A 593 30.03 23.31 -15.52
CA LEU A 593 28.58 23.46 -15.46
C LEU A 593 27.97 23.73 -16.84
N VAL A 594 26.88 23.03 -17.15
CA VAL A 594 26.13 23.16 -18.38
C VAL A 594 24.76 23.76 -18.10
N VAL A 595 24.32 24.71 -18.93
CA VAL A 595 22.97 25.30 -18.82
C VAL A 595 21.91 24.30 -19.27
N PRO A 596 20.94 23.91 -18.42
CA PRO A 596 19.87 22.98 -18.80
C PRO A 596 19.07 23.42 -20.03
N THR A 597 18.77 24.72 -20.15
CA THR A 597 17.92 25.26 -21.23
C THR A 597 18.58 25.38 -22.59
N THR A 598 19.91 25.47 -22.65
CA THR A 598 20.63 25.76 -23.90
C THR A 598 21.74 24.76 -24.22
N ASN A 599 22.06 23.87 -23.29
CA ASN A 599 23.20 22.95 -23.37
C ASN A 599 24.54 23.69 -23.64
N GLU A 600 24.67 24.90 -23.08
CA GLU A 600 25.85 25.75 -23.26
C GLU A 600 26.74 25.66 -22.01
N LEU A 601 28.06 25.70 -22.21
CA LEU A 601 29.01 25.73 -21.10
C LEU A 601 28.98 27.08 -20.36
N VAL A 602 29.19 27.04 -19.04
CA VAL A 602 29.24 28.23 -18.17
C VAL A 602 30.57 28.36 -17.44
N VAL A 603 30.76 27.64 -16.35
CA VAL A 603 31.91 27.80 -15.44
C VAL A 603 32.24 26.48 -14.75
N GLU A 604 33.51 26.26 -14.43
CA GLU A 604 33.95 25.09 -13.67
C GLU A 604 33.47 25.20 -12.21
N VAL A 605 32.86 24.12 -11.72
CA VAL A 605 32.33 23.96 -10.36
C VAL A 605 32.72 22.57 -9.84
N SER A 606 32.63 22.36 -8.54
CA SER A 606 33.02 21.11 -7.87
C SER A 606 31.80 20.38 -7.31
N GLY A 607 31.53 19.21 -7.88
CA GLY A 607 30.44 18.34 -7.43
C GLY A 607 30.62 17.76 -6.04
N ALA A 608 29.56 17.10 -5.57
CA ALA A 608 29.49 16.54 -4.22
C ALA A 608 30.61 15.53 -3.93
N TYR A 609 31.07 14.74 -4.93
CA TYR A 609 32.17 13.79 -4.68
C TYR A 609 33.46 14.49 -4.26
N ASP A 610 33.87 15.53 -4.97
CA ASP A 610 35.11 16.25 -4.68
C ASP A 610 34.98 17.09 -3.41
N VAL A 611 33.81 17.70 -3.17
CA VAL A 611 33.50 18.40 -1.90
C VAL A 611 33.65 17.46 -0.71
N HIS A 612 33.01 16.28 -0.76
CA HIS A 612 33.09 15.32 0.33
C HIS A 612 34.48 14.70 0.49
N ALA A 613 35.20 14.49 -0.61
CA ALA A 613 36.59 14.01 -0.56
C ALA A 613 37.51 15.01 0.16
N GLU A 614 37.29 16.31 -0.02
CA GLU A 614 38.08 17.36 0.62
C GLU A 614 37.73 17.53 2.10
N ILE A 615 36.45 17.73 2.44
CA ILE A 615 36.04 17.94 3.84
C ILE A 615 36.35 16.72 4.71
N ASN A 616 36.29 15.50 4.16
CA ASN A 616 36.70 14.29 4.87
C ASN A 616 38.22 14.11 4.93
N GLY A 617 38.94 14.72 3.99
CA GLY A 617 40.40 14.69 3.88
C GLY A 617 41.13 15.59 4.89
N TYR A 618 40.44 16.53 5.52
CA TYR A 618 41.03 17.37 6.56
C TYR A 618 41.52 16.56 7.79
N PRO A 619 42.53 17.06 8.53
CA PRO A 619 42.96 16.41 9.76
C PRO A 619 41.82 16.36 10.79
N SER A 620 41.64 15.22 11.47
CA SER A 620 40.62 15.10 12.52
C SER A 620 40.79 16.17 13.64
N PRO A 621 39.71 16.83 14.09
CA PRO A 621 38.33 16.69 13.61
C PRO A 621 38.13 17.32 12.23
N ASN A 622 37.69 16.52 11.26
CA ASN A 622 37.26 16.98 9.94
C ASN A 622 35.75 17.35 10.01
N ASN A 623 35.16 17.88 8.94
CA ASN A 623 33.79 18.43 9.02
C ASN A 623 32.73 17.35 9.30
N ASN A 624 32.86 16.16 8.70
CA ASN A 624 31.93 15.04 8.93
C ASN A 624 32.39 14.08 10.04
N VAL A 625 33.25 14.54 10.95
CA VAL A 625 33.78 13.69 12.03
C VAL A 625 32.67 13.19 12.96
N SER A 626 31.58 13.96 13.11
CA SER A 626 30.40 13.58 13.88
C SER A 626 29.78 12.30 13.32
N PHE A 627 29.60 12.22 12.00
CA PHE A 627 29.05 11.04 11.34
C PHE A 627 30.01 9.86 11.40
N GLN A 628 31.29 10.10 11.09
CA GLN A 628 32.33 9.07 11.12
C GLN A 628 32.55 8.48 12.52
N SER A 629 32.38 9.30 13.57
CA SER A 629 32.54 8.87 14.96
C SER A 629 31.32 8.10 15.48
N ALA A 630 30.12 8.43 14.98
CA ALA A 630 28.90 7.69 15.28
C ALA A 630 28.93 6.27 14.69
N ASN A 631 29.71 6.04 13.61
CA ASN A 631 29.89 4.76 12.96
C ASN A 631 28.53 4.11 12.63
N LEU A 632 27.71 4.84 11.87
CA LEU A 632 26.39 4.39 11.43
C LEU A 632 26.54 3.18 10.51
N THR A 633 25.82 2.10 10.83
CA THR A 633 25.87 0.82 10.10
C THR A 633 24.48 0.36 9.65
N ASP A 634 23.52 1.27 9.58
CA ASP A 634 22.23 1.02 8.95
C ASP A 634 22.40 0.71 7.45
N ASP A 635 21.37 0.11 6.86
CA ASP A 635 21.43 -0.39 5.49
C ASP A 635 21.74 0.72 4.47
N LEU A 636 21.18 1.92 4.64
CA LEU A 636 21.44 3.06 3.76
C LEU A 636 22.88 3.59 3.91
N SER A 637 23.42 3.60 5.12
CA SER A 637 24.83 3.94 5.37
C SER A 637 25.78 2.94 4.70
N LEU A 638 25.46 1.64 4.74
CA LEU A 638 26.24 0.61 4.05
C LEU A 638 26.09 0.70 2.54
N GLU A 639 24.89 1.00 2.04
CA GLU A 639 24.61 1.19 0.63
C GLU A 639 25.39 2.37 0.05
N ALA A 640 25.39 3.52 0.72
CA ALA A 640 26.16 4.70 0.31
C ALA A 640 27.65 4.35 0.09
N LEU A 641 28.24 3.57 1.01
CA LEU A 641 29.63 3.11 0.90
C LEU A 641 29.81 2.12 -0.26
N ASN A 642 28.89 1.19 -0.45
CA ASN A 642 28.91 0.23 -1.55
C ASN A 642 28.81 0.91 -2.93
N ASN A 643 28.07 2.03 -2.99
CA ASN A 643 27.92 2.85 -4.18
C ASN A 643 29.13 3.75 -4.46
N GLY A 644 30.18 3.67 -3.63
CA GLY A 644 31.42 4.45 -3.78
C GLY A 644 31.38 5.83 -3.11
N GLY A 645 30.47 6.01 -2.15
CA GLY A 645 30.30 7.23 -1.37
C GLY A 645 31.22 7.32 -0.15
N PHE A 646 30.86 8.25 0.75
CA PHE A 646 31.54 8.52 2.01
C PHE A 646 30.49 8.70 3.12
N ASP A 647 30.91 8.81 4.38
CA ASP A 647 30.01 9.30 5.42
C ASP A 647 29.55 10.73 5.12
N GLY A 648 28.25 10.86 4.86
CA GLY A 648 27.60 12.07 4.39
C GLY A 648 27.52 12.19 2.87
N MET A 649 27.98 11.22 2.07
CA MET A 649 27.84 11.26 0.61
C MET A 649 27.17 9.99 0.12
N TYR A 650 25.99 10.16 -0.49
CA TYR A 650 25.19 9.11 -1.10
C TYR A 650 25.23 9.24 -2.64
N PRO A 651 26.01 8.39 -3.34
CA PRO A 651 25.96 8.31 -4.79
C PRO A 651 24.65 7.66 -5.22
N VAL A 652 23.87 8.39 -6.02
CA VAL A 652 22.58 7.93 -6.54
C VAL A 652 22.85 7.16 -7.83
N LEU A 653 22.82 5.83 -7.73
CA LEU A 653 23.05 4.93 -8.86
C LEU A 653 21.70 4.55 -9.46
N ASN A 654 21.31 5.20 -10.55
CA ASN A 654 20.12 4.83 -11.34
C ASN A 654 20.20 3.36 -11.77
N ASN A 655 19.10 2.75 -12.20
CA ASN A 655 19.09 1.34 -12.58
C ASN A 655 20.19 0.99 -13.60
N TYR A 656 20.90 -0.13 -13.38
CA TYR A 656 21.96 -0.62 -14.27
C TYR A 656 21.62 -2.00 -14.83
N ASP A 657 21.70 -2.15 -16.16
CA ASP A 657 21.73 -3.46 -16.82
C ASP A 657 23.14 -3.72 -17.38
N ASN A 658 23.80 -4.78 -16.89
CA ASN A 658 25.15 -5.19 -17.30
C ASN A 658 26.21 -4.06 -17.23
N GLY A 659 26.10 -3.18 -16.22
CA GLY A 659 27.02 -2.05 -16.03
C GLY A 659 26.79 -0.87 -16.97
N THR A 660 25.65 -0.83 -17.67
CA THR A 660 25.17 0.34 -18.41
C THR A 660 23.95 0.93 -17.69
N PRO A 661 23.89 2.24 -17.43
CA PRO A 661 22.70 2.86 -16.86
C PRO A 661 21.51 2.68 -17.82
N THR A 662 20.36 2.25 -17.30
CA THR A 662 19.09 2.19 -18.05
C THR A 662 18.43 3.56 -18.16
N GLU A 663 18.60 4.42 -17.15
CA GLU A 663 18.31 5.86 -17.22
C GLU A 663 19.60 6.71 -17.13
N PRO A 664 20.41 6.80 -18.21
CA PRO A 664 21.69 7.50 -18.18
C PRO A 664 21.61 9.03 -18.03
N PHE A 665 20.41 9.60 -18.04
CA PHE A 665 20.16 11.05 -17.99
C PHE A 665 19.39 11.49 -16.75
N ASP A 666 19.03 10.55 -15.88
CA ASP A 666 18.25 10.85 -14.69
C ASP A 666 19.15 11.44 -13.58
N GLY A 667 19.12 12.76 -13.48
CA GLY A 667 19.93 13.53 -12.52
C GLY A 667 19.21 13.87 -11.23
N ALA A 668 17.89 13.68 -11.17
CA ALA A 668 17.06 14.08 -10.04
C ALA A 668 15.82 13.18 -9.93
N PRO A 669 16.01 11.88 -9.61
CA PRO A 669 14.92 10.91 -9.61
C PRO A 669 13.87 11.15 -8.51
N TRP A 670 14.20 11.99 -7.51
CA TRP A 670 13.28 12.46 -6.46
C TRP A 670 12.28 13.53 -6.95
N GLN A 671 12.37 14.01 -8.19
CA GLN A 671 11.45 15.03 -8.71
C GLN A 671 10.26 14.40 -9.43
N TRP A 672 9.05 14.91 -9.15
CA TRP A 672 7.85 14.67 -9.95
C TRP A 672 7.04 15.96 -10.11
N TRP A 673 6.18 16.00 -11.13
CA TRP A 673 5.33 17.15 -11.45
C TRP A 673 4.11 16.72 -12.27
N ASP A 674 3.09 17.60 -12.31
CA ASP A 674 1.94 17.42 -13.20
C ASP A 674 2.35 17.64 -14.67
N VAL A 675 2.42 16.54 -15.42
CA VAL A 675 2.73 16.53 -16.85
C VAL A 675 1.70 17.31 -17.65
N ALA A 676 0.41 17.20 -17.31
CA ALA A 676 -0.66 17.89 -18.02
C ALA A 676 -0.56 19.41 -17.85
N ALA A 677 -0.18 19.88 -16.65
CA ALA A 677 0.10 21.30 -16.41
C ALA A 677 1.28 21.81 -17.27
N ALA A 678 2.37 21.05 -17.34
CA ALA A 678 3.52 21.39 -18.16
C ALA A 678 3.18 21.39 -19.67
N GLU A 679 2.41 20.40 -20.14
CA GLU A 679 1.93 20.33 -21.53
C GLU A 679 0.96 21.49 -21.88
N ALA A 680 0.12 21.90 -20.95
CA ALA A 680 -0.75 23.05 -21.11
C ALA A 680 0.05 24.35 -21.26
N TYR A 681 1.11 24.53 -20.46
CA TYR A 681 2.03 25.65 -20.61
C TYR A 681 2.76 25.62 -21.97
N ASP A 682 3.21 24.44 -22.40
CA ASP A 682 3.85 24.23 -23.70
C ASP A 682 2.93 24.61 -24.85
N ALA A 683 1.67 24.18 -24.82
CA ALA A 683 0.67 24.53 -25.81
C ALA A 683 0.39 26.05 -25.86
N ALA A 684 0.39 26.71 -24.70
CA ALA A 684 0.12 28.14 -24.59
C ALA A 684 1.30 29.01 -25.06
N ASN A 685 2.54 28.58 -24.83
CA ASN A 685 3.74 29.39 -25.03
C ASN A 685 4.63 28.91 -26.19
N GLY A 686 4.31 27.78 -26.82
CA GLY A 686 5.10 27.19 -27.91
C GLY A 686 6.44 26.64 -27.44
N THR A 687 6.48 26.12 -26.21
CA THR A 687 7.66 25.49 -25.61
C THR A 687 7.58 23.96 -25.70
N THR A 688 8.61 23.25 -25.22
CA THR A 688 8.68 21.78 -25.19
C THR A 688 9.22 21.28 -23.85
N ILE A 689 8.85 21.96 -22.76
CA ILE A 689 9.35 21.73 -21.41
C ILE A 689 8.99 20.32 -20.94
N ALA A 690 7.72 19.91 -21.08
CA ALA A 690 7.27 18.59 -20.61
C ALA A 690 8.07 17.47 -21.27
N ALA A 691 8.18 17.51 -22.61
CA ALA A 691 8.95 16.53 -23.36
C ALA A 691 10.45 16.57 -23.05
N THR A 692 11.03 17.75 -22.80
CA THR A 692 12.46 17.86 -22.46
C THR A 692 12.72 17.28 -21.09
N GLN A 693 11.89 17.56 -20.10
CA GLN A 693 12.10 17.04 -18.76
C GLN A 693 11.89 15.54 -18.65
N LEU A 694 10.94 14.97 -19.40
CA LEU A 694 10.81 13.50 -19.53
C LEU A 694 12.02 12.84 -20.23
N THR A 695 12.94 13.60 -20.84
CA THR A 695 14.23 13.02 -21.27
C THR A 695 15.30 13.04 -20.18
N LEU A 696 15.13 13.90 -19.18
CA LEU A 696 16.06 14.13 -18.07
C LEU A 696 15.63 13.42 -16.79
N ASN A 697 14.37 13.00 -16.70
CA ASN A 697 13.86 12.04 -15.73
C ASN A 697 12.83 11.17 -16.50
N PRO A 698 13.27 10.09 -17.18
CA PRO A 698 12.43 9.31 -18.08
C PRO A 698 11.38 8.42 -17.42
N THR A 699 11.62 8.02 -16.18
CA THR A 699 10.75 7.18 -15.35
C THR A 699 9.88 7.99 -14.39
N MET A 700 10.03 9.32 -14.43
CA MET A 700 9.35 10.29 -13.59
C MET A 700 7.92 9.87 -13.25
N SER A 701 7.74 9.58 -11.97
CA SER A 701 6.47 9.29 -11.35
C SER A 701 6.56 9.63 -9.86
N GLU A 702 5.41 9.86 -9.24
CA GLU A 702 5.34 10.01 -7.80
C GLU A 702 5.91 8.78 -7.08
N VAL A 703 5.62 7.56 -7.56
CA VAL A 703 6.12 6.31 -6.98
C VAL A 703 7.65 6.25 -6.95
N GLU A 704 8.30 6.60 -8.06
CA GLU A 704 9.77 6.67 -8.12
C GLU A 704 10.33 7.77 -7.19
N ALA A 705 9.70 8.94 -7.19
CA ALA A 705 10.13 10.06 -6.37
C ALA A 705 10.03 9.73 -4.87
N MET A 706 8.93 9.10 -4.44
CA MET A 706 8.69 8.69 -3.05
C MET A 706 9.73 7.69 -2.58
N TYR A 707 10.10 6.70 -3.41
CA TYR A 707 11.20 5.78 -3.09
C TYR A 707 12.51 6.53 -2.78
N TRP A 708 12.87 7.52 -3.61
CA TRP A 708 14.09 8.30 -3.36
C TRP A 708 13.95 9.24 -2.17
N ILE A 709 12.76 9.76 -1.89
CA ILE A 709 12.47 10.57 -0.71
C ILE A 709 12.63 9.74 0.57
N ASP A 710 12.17 8.49 0.59
CA ASP A 710 12.38 7.56 1.71
C ASP A 710 13.88 7.35 1.97
N VAL A 711 14.65 7.09 0.90
CA VAL A 711 16.11 6.93 0.98
C VAL A 711 16.79 8.20 1.48
N ILE A 712 16.37 9.37 0.96
CA ILE A 712 16.90 10.67 1.35
C ILE A 712 16.62 10.94 2.83
N GLN A 713 15.39 10.76 3.25
CA GLN A 713 14.91 10.95 4.62
C GLN A 713 15.66 10.03 5.58
N GLY A 714 15.66 8.71 5.32
CA GLY A 714 16.25 7.70 6.19
C GLY A 714 17.76 7.85 6.35
N TYR A 715 18.49 8.21 5.29
CA TYR A 715 19.95 8.43 5.39
C TYR A 715 20.30 9.78 6.04
N THR A 716 19.48 10.80 5.85
CA THR A 716 19.73 12.16 6.35
C THR A 716 19.34 12.33 7.80
N ALA A 717 18.19 11.82 8.23
CA ALA A 717 17.63 12.02 9.57
C ALA A 717 18.61 11.73 10.72
N PRO A 718 19.30 10.57 10.78
CA PRO A 718 20.28 10.32 11.84
C PRO A 718 21.47 11.28 11.81
N ARG A 719 21.92 11.70 10.61
CA ARG A 719 23.04 12.64 10.45
C ARG A 719 22.64 14.06 10.85
N LEU A 720 21.43 14.47 10.50
CA LEU A 720 20.87 15.77 10.88
C LEU A 720 20.74 15.87 12.41
N ALA A 721 20.17 14.84 13.04
CA ALA A 721 19.97 14.83 14.48
C ALA A 721 21.29 14.81 15.26
N LEU A 722 22.31 14.09 14.75
CA LEU A 722 23.68 14.13 15.27
C LEU A 722 24.32 15.53 15.13
N ALA A 723 24.11 16.19 13.99
CA ALA A 723 24.69 17.52 13.75
C ALA A 723 24.08 18.60 14.65
N PHE A 724 22.78 18.51 14.94
CA PHE A 724 22.12 19.39 15.90
C PHE A 724 22.30 18.97 17.37
N GLY A 725 22.82 17.76 17.61
CA GLY A 725 22.97 17.22 18.97
C GLY A 725 21.64 17.02 19.68
N VAL A 726 20.57 16.73 18.93
CA VAL A 726 19.21 16.48 19.45
C VAL A 726 18.92 14.98 19.61
N ALA A 727 19.84 14.14 19.14
CA ALA A 727 19.81 12.70 19.30
C ALA A 727 21.22 12.17 19.61
N ASP A 728 21.36 11.33 20.63
CA ASP A 728 22.60 10.62 20.94
C ASP A 728 22.63 9.30 20.14
N ILE A 729 23.12 9.34 18.90
CA ILE A 729 23.17 8.19 18.00
C ILE A 729 24.59 7.58 17.98
N GLY A 730 24.69 6.26 18.11
CA GLY A 730 25.98 5.54 18.08
C GLY A 730 25.99 4.32 19.03
N PRO A 731 27.17 3.78 19.37
CA PRO A 731 27.26 2.71 20.36
C PRO A 731 26.72 3.18 21.73
N GLY A 732 25.75 2.46 22.29
CA GLY A 732 25.03 2.82 23.50
C GLY A 732 24.28 1.62 24.06
N CYS A 733 23.54 1.76 25.16
CA CYS A 733 22.83 0.61 25.70
C CYS A 733 21.62 0.23 24.84
N VAL A 734 21.65 -0.93 24.21
CA VAL A 734 20.55 -1.49 23.38
C VAL A 734 19.55 -2.32 24.18
N ASP A 735 19.75 -2.47 25.50
CA ASP A 735 18.88 -3.26 26.37
C ASP A 735 17.77 -2.38 26.93
N GLU A 736 16.54 -2.56 26.44
CA GLU A 736 15.31 -1.84 26.86
C GLU A 736 15.06 -1.87 28.38
N THR A 737 15.67 -2.83 29.10
CA THR A 737 15.51 -2.98 30.55
C THR A 737 16.56 -2.20 31.37
N ALA A 738 17.52 -1.55 30.71
CA ALA A 738 18.55 -0.74 31.36
C ALA A 738 18.08 0.70 31.61
N CYS A 739 18.55 1.31 32.70
CA CYS A 739 18.26 2.69 33.08
C CYS A 739 18.83 3.76 32.13
N ASN A 740 19.77 3.38 31.27
CA ASN A 740 20.30 4.22 30.21
C ASN A 740 20.12 3.57 28.83
N PHE A 741 19.06 2.76 28.67
CA PHE A 741 18.62 2.30 27.36
C PHE A 741 18.55 3.48 26.40
N ASN A 742 19.08 3.27 25.20
CA ASN A 742 19.04 4.21 24.11
C ASN A 742 18.46 3.50 22.88
N ALA A 743 17.23 3.83 22.51
CA ALA A 743 16.55 3.29 21.33
C ALA A 743 17.30 3.60 20.02
N LEU A 744 18.20 4.58 20.05
CA LEU A 744 19.05 4.98 18.92
C LEU A 744 20.44 4.35 18.96
N ALA A 745 20.69 3.45 19.92
CA ALA A 745 21.95 2.74 19.98
C ALA A 745 22.04 1.74 18.82
N THR A 746 22.94 1.99 17.87
CA THR A 746 23.17 1.11 16.71
C THR A 746 23.99 -0.14 17.09
N SER A 747 24.60 -0.15 18.28
CA SER A 747 25.33 -1.29 18.84
C SER A 747 25.52 -1.15 20.36
N ASP A 748 25.52 -2.28 21.09
CA ASP A 748 25.81 -2.28 22.53
C ASP A 748 27.27 -1.90 22.81
N ASP A 749 27.51 -0.78 23.48
CA ASP A 749 28.84 -0.34 23.90
C ASP A 749 29.25 -0.85 25.30
N GLY A 750 28.38 -1.63 25.94
CA GLY A 750 28.54 -2.12 27.30
C GLY A 750 28.32 -1.05 28.37
N SER A 751 27.73 0.10 28.01
CA SER A 751 27.37 1.15 28.95
C SER A 751 26.09 0.87 29.72
N CYS A 752 25.36 -0.22 29.44
CA CYS A 752 24.11 -0.56 30.14
C CYS A 752 24.29 -0.54 31.66
N THR A 753 23.57 0.38 32.29
CA THR A 753 23.43 0.56 33.72
C THR A 753 22.02 0.16 34.08
N TYR A 754 21.90 -0.69 35.09
CA TYR A 754 20.61 -1.16 35.58
C TYR A 754 20.38 -0.60 36.97
N ALA A 755 19.11 -0.46 37.35
CA ALA A 755 18.80 -0.05 38.70
C ALA A 755 19.37 -1.06 39.70
N ASP A 756 19.87 -0.56 40.84
CA ASP A 756 20.27 -1.45 41.94
C ASP A 756 19.06 -2.27 42.39
N ALA A 757 19.26 -3.55 42.69
CA ALA A 757 18.16 -4.44 43.06
C ALA A 757 17.29 -3.87 44.20
N GLY A 758 16.01 -3.62 43.90
CA GLY A 758 15.05 -3.01 44.83
C GLY A 758 15.00 -1.47 44.79
N PHE A 759 15.52 -0.86 43.73
CA PHE A 759 15.45 0.57 43.44
C PHE A 759 14.97 0.82 42.00
N ASP A 760 14.41 1.99 41.73
CA ASP A 760 14.19 2.48 40.36
C ASP A 760 15.46 3.19 39.82
N CYS A 761 15.40 3.64 38.56
CA CYS A 761 16.52 4.28 37.89
C CYS A 761 16.88 5.66 38.47
N GLU A 762 15.98 6.27 39.23
CA GLU A 762 16.20 7.50 39.99
C GLU A 762 16.79 7.26 41.39
N GLY A 763 17.02 6.00 41.77
CA GLY A 763 17.59 5.60 43.05
C GLY A 763 16.60 5.68 44.20
N ASN A 764 15.29 5.71 43.93
CA ASN A 764 14.27 5.57 44.95
C ASN A 764 14.14 4.10 45.34
N SER A 765 14.04 3.85 46.64
CA SER A 765 13.87 2.49 47.12
C SER A 765 12.47 1.99 46.81
N LEU A 766 12.39 0.93 46.03
CA LEU A 766 11.17 0.15 45.81
C LEU A 766 10.83 -0.69 47.05
N ASN A 767 11.68 -0.70 48.09
CA ASN A 767 11.51 -1.42 49.34
C ASN A 767 10.51 -0.73 50.28
N ILE A 768 9.25 -1.13 50.20
CA ILE A 768 8.17 -0.75 51.10
C ILE A 768 8.11 -1.81 52.21
N GLU A 769 8.33 -1.40 53.46
CA GLU A 769 8.35 -2.31 54.62
C GLU A 769 6.94 -2.70 55.08
N GLY A 770 6.67 -4.01 55.21
CA GLY A 770 5.41 -4.57 55.70
C GLY A 770 5.33 -6.08 55.43
N CYS A 771 4.34 -6.80 55.95
CA CYS A 771 4.21 -8.23 55.63
C CYS A 771 3.86 -8.39 54.15
N THR A 772 4.70 -9.11 53.38
CA THR A 772 4.53 -9.32 51.93
C THR A 772 3.78 -10.60 51.60
N ASN A 773 3.37 -11.37 52.61
CA ASN A 773 2.68 -12.62 52.40
C ASN A 773 1.16 -12.38 52.38
N PRO A 774 0.49 -12.54 51.22
CA PRO A 774 -0.94 -12.31 51.06
C PRO A 774 -1.84 -13.15 51.96
N PHE A 775 -1.28 -14.19 52.59
CA PHE A 775 -1.99 -15.12 53.46
C PHE A 775 -1.84 -14.80 54.96
N ALA A 776 -1.10 -13.75 55.32
CA ALA A 776 -0.99 -13.29 56.70
C ALA A 776 -2.06 -12.25 57.03
N CYS A 777 -2.52 -12.21 58.28
CA CYS A 777 -3.56 -11.30 58.75
C CYS A 777 -3.16 -9.82 58.70
N ASP A 778 -1.86 -9.54 58.60
CA ASP A 778 -1.25 -8.21 58.52
C ASP A 778 -0.58 -7.95 57.17
N TYR A 779 -1.00 -8.65 56.11
CA TYR A 779 -0.52 -8.44 54.75
C TYR A 779 -0.70 -6.99 54.26
N ASN A 780 0.34 -6.46 53.63
CA ASN A 780 0.31 -5.21 52.90
C ASN A 780 0.70 -5.46 51.42
N PRO A 781 -0.22 -5.28 50.46
CA PRO A 781 0.05 -5.53 49.04
C PRO A 781 1.02 -4.57 48.40
N ALA A 782 1.31 -3.44 49.05
CA ALA A 782 2.36 -2.53 48.59
C ALA A 782 3.74 -2.89 49.15
N ALA A 783 3.85 -3.82 50.11
CA ALA A 783 5.12 -4.14 50.75
C ALA A 783 6.00 -5.04 49.86
N THR A 784 7.28 -4.70 49.78
CA THR A 784 8.30 -5.42 49.01
C THR A 784 9.45 -5.92 49.91
N VAL A 785 9.47 -5.51 51.20
CA VAL A 785 10.36 -6.07 52.24
C VAL A 785 9.55 -6.57 53.43
N ASP A 786 9.61 -7.88 53.66
CA ASP A 786 8.88 -8.56 54.74
C ASP A 786 9.48 -8.27 56.13
N THR A 787 8.73 -7.54 56.96
CA THR A 787 9.12 -7.24 58.35
C THR A 787 8.57 -8.24 59.39
N GLY A 788 7.91 -9.31 58.93
CA GLY A 788 7.32 -10.37 59.74
C GLY A 788 5.80 -10.44 59.61
N CYS A 789 5.29 -11.64 59.34
CA CYS A 789 3.89 -11.92 59.02
C CYS A 789 3.18 -12.76 60.11
N THR A 790 1.91 -12.46 60.36
CA THR A 790 1.08 -13.11 61.39
C THR A 790 0.04 -14.05 60.75
N TYR A 791 -0.01 -15.34 61.13
CA TYR A 791 -0.92 -16.34 60.54
C TYR A 791 -1.79 -17.06 61.57
N LEU A 792 -2.95 -17.57 61.13
CA LEU A 792 -3.80 -18.49 61.89
C LEU A 792 -3.21 -19.92 61.83
N THR A 793 -3.35 -20.70 62.91
CA THR A 793 -2.79 -22.07 63.01
C THR A 793 -3.88 -23.13 63.18
N GLY A 794 -3.62 -24.33 62.66
CA GLY A 794 -4.57 -25.40 62.27
C GLY A 794 -5.57 -26.01 63.27
N ASP A 795 -5.97 -25.31 64.32
CA ASP A 795 -7.21 -25.61 65.07
C ASP A 795 -8.43 -24.82 64.53
N ASP A 796 -8.21 -23.96 63.52
CA ASP A 796 -9.19 -22.98 63.02
C ASP A 796 -9.89 -23.34 61.69
N VAL A 797 -9.82 -24.59 61.22
CA VAL A 797 -10.57 -25.01 60.01
C VAL A 797 -12.08 -25.01 60.34
N PRO A 798 -12.94 -24.21 59.68
CA PRO A 798 -14.35 -24.11 60.04
C PRO A 798 -15.10 -25.41 59.69
N THR A 799 -15.39 -26.23 60.70
CA THR A 799 -16.32 -27.38 60.58
C THR A 799 -17.67 -27.01 61.19
N GLY A 800 -18.77 -27.19 60.45
CA GLY A 800 -20.13 -26.88 60.91
C GLY A 800 -21.09 -26.67 59.75
N THR A 801 -22.40 -26.82 59.99
CA THR A 801 -23.47 -26.71 58.98
C THR A 801 -23.60 -25.34 58.31
N ASP A 802 -22.89 -24.34 58.83
CA ASP A 802 -22.97 -22.95 58.41
C ASP A 802 -21.82 -22.55 57.46
N ASN A 803 -20.88 -23.47 57.19
CA ASN A 803 -19.73 -23.22 56.32
C ASN A 803 -19.99 -23.81 54.93
N VAL A 804 -19.92 -22.97 53.89
CA VAL A 804 -20.08 -23.39 52.50
C VAL A 804 -18.74 -23.88 51.96
N TRP A 805 -18.73 -25.11 51.45
CA TRP A 805 -17.58 -25.71 50.77
C TRP A 805 -17.88 -25.83 49.29
N LEU A 806 -16.91 -25.45 48.47
CA LEU A 806 -16.95 -25.55 47.02
C LEU A 806 -16.22 -26.82 46.57
N VAL A 807 -16.76 -27.45 45.52
CA VAL A 807 -16.20 -28.64 44.89
C VAL A 807 -16.14 -28.39 43.40
N GLY A 808 -14.99 -28.64 42.79
CA GLY A 808 -14.79 -28.47 41.35
C GLY A 808 -13.96 -29.57 40.74
N LEU A 809 -13.85 -29.52 39.42
CA LEU A 809 -12.98 -30.38 38.62
C LEU A 809 -11.87 -29.53 38.01
N THR A 810 -10.64 -30.03 38.08
CA THR A 810 -9.47 -29.49 37.39
C THR A 810 -9.37 -30.18 36.03
N VAL A 811 -9.29 -29.40 34.95
CA VAL A 811 -9.38 -29.86 33.55
C VAL A 811 -8.04 -29.76 32.82
N THR A 812 -7.01 -30.39 33.39
CA THR A 812 -5.65 -30.40 32.82
C THR A 812 -5.56 -31.28 31.57
N GLY A 813 -4.94 -30.79 30.49
CA GLY A 813 -4.65 -31.56 29.27
C GLY A 813 -5.84 -31.78 28.34
N THR A 814 -6.89 -30.96 28.46
CA THR A 814 -8.10 -31.05 27.63
C THR A 814 -8.21 -29.82 26.71
N PRO A 815 -8.95 -29.89 25.59
CA PRO A 815 -9.20 -28.71 24.73
C PRO A 815 -9.85 -27.53 25.49
N PHE A 816 -10.47 -27.80 26.64
CA PHE A 816 -11.10 -26.80 27.49
C PHE A 816 -10.12 -26.08 28.43
N GLU A 817 -8.83 -26.45 28.42
CA GLU A 817 -7.77 -25.81 29.22
C GLU A 817 -7.55 -24.34 28.83
N ALA A 818 -7.87 -23.95 27.58
CA ALA A 818 -7.81 -22.56 27.11
C ALA A 818 -8.78 -21.64 27.88
N PHE A 819 -9.97 -22.14 28.25
CA PHE A 819 -10.91 -21.41 29.11
C PHE A 819 -10.42 -21.30 30.56
N ALA A 820 -9.32 -21.99 30.92
CA ALA A 820 -8.78 -22.01 32.28
C ALA A 820 -7.60 -21.03 32.53
N GLY A 821 -7.24 -20.22 31.52
CA GLY A 821 -6.37 -19.05 31.68
C GLY A 821 -4.99 -19.28 32.32
N GLY A 822 -4.48 -20.51 32.36
CA GLY A 822 -3.14 -20.81 32.89
C GLY A 822 -2.96 -20.79 34.43
N CYS A 823 -4.03 -20.73 35.25
CA CYS A 823 -3.91 -20.75 36.73
C CYS A 823 -3.12 -21.97 37.27
N GLU A 824 -3.02 -23.07 36.50
CA GLU A 824 -2.31 -24.30 36.87
C GLU A 824 -0.77 -24.14 36.87
N ALA A 825 -0.22 -23.24 36.05
CA ALA A 825 1.23 -23.01 35.93
C ALA A 825 1.84 -22.32 37.18
N ALA A 826 1.02 -21.59 37.94
CA ALA A 826 1.39 -20.95 39.20
C ALA A 826 1.03 -21.78 40.45
N GLY A 827 0.50 -23.00 40.27
CA GLY A 827 0.08 -23.89 41.36
C GLY A 827 -1.31 -23.57 41.94
N GLY A 828 -2.13 -22.79 41.23
CA GLY A 828 -3.54 -22.55 41.56
C GLY A 828 -4.48 -23.64 41.02
N VAL A 829 -5.74 -23.61 41.44
CA VAL A 829 -6.84 -24.45 40.90
C VAL A 829 -7.83 -23.54 40.17
N ASN A 830 -8.15 -23.85 38.91
CA ASN A 830 -9.10 -23.05 38.13
C ASN A 830 -10.56 -23.33 38.57
N PRO A 831 -11.37 -22.31 38.89
CA PRO A 831 -12.75 -22.47 39.34
C PRO A 831 -13.83 -22.46 38.23
N ASN A 832 -13.49 -22.34 36.94
CA ASN A 832 -14.44 -22.18 35.84
C ASN A 832 -15.39 -23.38 35.65
N LEU A 833 -15.03 -24.57 36.15
CA LEU A 833 -15.95 -25.71 36.29
C LEU A 833 -16.30 -25.96 37.77
N SER A 834 -16.90 -24.96 38.41
CA SER A 834 -17.49 -25.11 39.74
C SER A 834 -18.85 -25.82 39.60
N ILE A 835 -18.90 -27.10 39.99
CA ILE A 835 -20.15 -27.78 40.27
C ILE A 835 -20.72 -27.08 41.50
N ASN A 836 -21.65 -26.14 41.30
CA ASN A 836 -22.20 -25.33 42.38
C ASN A 836 -23.05 -26.20 43.32
N GLY A 837 -22.39 -26.87 44.26
CA GLY A 837 -23.03 -27.77 45.19
C GLY A 837 -22.54 -27.52 46.60
N VAL A 838 -23.48 -27.28 47.50
CA VAL A 838 -23.17 -27.04 48.91
C VAL A 838 -23.06 -28.38 49.62
N ILE A 839 -21.91 -28.62 50.26
CA ILE A 839 -21.75 -29.76 51.18
C ILE A 839 -22.43 -29.40 52.52
N VAL A 840 -23.51 -30.10 52.88
CA VAL A 840 -24.23 -29.91 54.15
C VAL A 840 -24.05 -31.13 55.07
N GLY A 841 -23.50 -30.92 56.26
CA GLY A 841 -23.41 -31.93 57.32
C GLY A 841 -22.28 -31.65 58.33
N ASP A 842 -22.15 -32.50 59.34
CA ASP A 842 -21.21 -32.32 60.47
C ASP A 842 -19.96 -33.23 60.40
N GLY A 843 -19.74 -33.89 59.26
CA GLY A 843 -18.63 -34.82 59.04
C GLY A 843 -18.78 -36.18 59.76
N SER A 844 -19.88 -36.43 60.46
CA SER A 844 -20.10 -37.72 61.14
C SER A 844 -20.66 -38.82 60.22
N ALA A 845 -21.06 -38.47 59.00
CA ALA A 845 -21.57 -39.33 57.94
C ALA A 845 -21.16 -38.78 56.55
N PRO A 846 -21.29 -39.56 55.45
CA PRO A 846 -21.11 -39.04 54.11
C PRO A 846 -22.02 -37.82 53.86
N LEU A 847 -21.40 -36.72 53.49
CA LEU A 847 -21.98 -35.44 53.14
C LEU A 847 -22.53 -35.52 51.70
N THR A 848 -23.72 -34.98 51.49
CA THR A 848 -24.43 -35.01 50.21
C THR A 848 -24.36 -33.65 49.51
N LEU A 849 -24.03 -33.62 48.21
CA LEU A 849 -24.15 -32.41 47.39
C LEU A 849 -25.61 -32.10 47.07
N ALA A 850 -25.96 -30.80 47.05
CA ALA A 850 -27.25 -30.30 46.58
C ALA A 850 -27.07 -28.98 45.79
N GLY A 851 -27.94 -28.72 44.81
CA GLY A 851 -28.03 -27.42 44.13
C GLY A 851 -27.25 -27.25 42.82
N VAL A 852 -26.75 -28.34 42.23
CA VAL A 852 -25.87 -28.31 41.05
C VAL A 852 -26.52 -27.58 39.87
N THR A 853 -25.86 -26.54 39.39
CA THR A 853 -26.19 -25.79 38.17
C THR A 853 -24.93 -25.64 37.31
N ASP A 854 -25.06 -25.87 36.01
CA ASP A 854 -24.02 -25.68 34.99
C ASP A 854 -24.34 -24.44 34.14
N PRO A 855 -23.58 -23.36 34.27
CA PRO A 855 -23.79 -22.16 33.47
C PRO A 855 -23.14 -22.21 32.07
N THR A 856 -22.30 -23.21 31.77
CA THR A 856 -21.50 -23.25 30.52
C THR A 856 -22.11 -24.12 29.42
N GLY A 857 -23.14 -24.91 29.72
CA GLY A 857 -23.77 -25.82 28.75
C GLY A 857 -22.93 -27.05 28.38
N LEU A 858 -21.74 -27.21 28.98
CA LEU A 858 -20.81 -28.31 28.70
C LEU A 858 -21.15 -29.61 29.47
N LEU A 859 -22.16 -29.60 30.37
CA LEU A 859 -22.52 -30.75 31.23
C LEU A 859 -23.55 -31.75 30.65
N ALA A 860 -23.65 -31.96 29.34
CA ALA A 860 -24.50 -33.07 28.86
C ALA A 860 -23.98 -34.45 29.30
N ASP A 861 -22.66 -34.62 29.43
CA ASP A 861 -22.02 -35.91 29.78
C ASP A 861 -21.54 -36.03 31.26
N LEU A 862 -21.48 -34.92 32.01
CA LEU A 862 -20.92 -34.89 33.38
C LEU A 862 -21.96 -35.08 34.51
N VAL A 863 -23.26 -34.91 34.21
CA VAL A 863 -24.37 -35.09 35.18
C VAL A 863 -24.42 -36.53 35.74
N ALA A 864 -23.87 -37.49 35.01
CA ALA A 864 -23.75 -38.87 35.46
C ALA A 864 -22.78 -39.05 36.64
N LEU A 865 -21.72 -38.23 36.73
CA LEU A 865 -20.81 -38.23 37.89
C LEU A 865 -21.45 -37.51 39.08
N THR A 866 -21.99 -36.30 38.90
CA THR A 866 -22.44 -35.43 40.01
C THR A 866 -23.60 -36.00 40.83
N SER A 867 -24.41 -36.90 40.24
CA SER A 867 -25.50 -37.61 40.94
C SER A 867 -25.04 -38.83 41.76
N THR A 868 -23.76 -39.19 41.72
CA THR A 868 -23.22 -40.42 42.35
C THR A 868 -22.02 -40.21 43.27
N VAL A 869 -21.60 -38.95 43.51
CA VAL A 869 -20.45 -38.63 44.37
C VAL A 869 -20.88 -38.30 45.80
N GLU A 870 -20.34 -39.04 46.77
CA GLU A 870 -20.50 -38.76 48.21
C GLU A 870 -19.15 -38.35 48.82
N PHE A 871 -19.14 -37.31 49.66
CA PHE A 871 -17.94 -36.82 50.34
C PHE A 871 -17.96 -37.24 51.81
N SER A 872 -16.82 -37.57 52.41
CA SER A 872 -16.74 -37.84 53.85
C SER A 872 -15.48 -37.20 54.42
N ALA A 873 -15.62 -36.53 55.57
CA ALA A 873 -14.54 -35.85 56.26
C ALA A 873 -14.47 -36.34 57.70
N CYS A 874 -13.31 -36.85 58.13
CA CYS A 874 -13.11 -37.27 59.51
C CYS A 874 -11.70 -36.89 59.98
N GLY A 875 -11.62 -35.97 60.93
CA GLY A 875 -10.34 -35.43 61.39
C GLY A 875 -9.64 -34.65 60.28
N SER A 876 -8.34 -34.86 60.11
CA SER A 876 -7.51 -34.16 59.13
C SER A 876 -7.54 -34.78 57.73
N ASN A 877 -8.55 -35.57 57.36
CA ASN A 877 -8.61 -36.28 56.07
C ASN A 877 -10.00 -36.15 55.42
N MET A 878 -10.03 -35.96 54.10
CA MET A 878 -11.24 -35.99 53.27
C MET A 878 -11.16 -37.09 52.21
N THR A 879 -12.29 -37.76 51.96
CA THR A 879 -12.40 -38.85 50.98
C THR A 879 -13.65 -38.68 50.12
N VAL A 880 -13.54 -39.08 48.85
CA VAL A 880 -14.64 -39.03 47.87
C VAL A 880 -15.00 -40.45 47.45
N SER A 881 -16.29 -40.78 47.45
CA SER A 881 -16.81 -42.02 46.90
C SER A 881 -17.41 -41.73 45.52
N ALA A 882 -16.70 -42.11 44.46
CA ALA A 882 -17.17 -41.98 43.08
C ALA A 882 -17.26 -43.38 42.45
N LEU A 883 -18.41 -43.71 41.84
CA LEU A 883 -18.62 -44.97 41.10
C LEU A 883 -18.25 -46.25 41.90
N GLY A 884 -18.45 -46.23 43.23
CA GLY A 884 -18.17 -47.37 44.12
C GLY A 884 -16.71 -47.50 44.59
N ASN A 885 -15.82 -46.58 44.20
CA ASN A 885 -14.43 -46.50 44.66
C ASN A 885 -14.23 -45.33 45.63
N LEU A 886 -13.43 -45.56 46.67
CA LEU A 886 -13.01 -44.51 47.63
C LEU A 886 -11.69 -43.90 47.19
N ILE A 887 -11.70 -42.61 46.87
CA ILE A 887 -10.53 -41.81 46.49
C ILE A 887 -10.14 -40.93 47.70
N PRO A 888 -8.98 -41.18 48.33
CA PRO A 888 -8.46 -40.30 49.38
C PRO A 888 -7.96 -39.00 48.75
N MET A 889 -8.36 -37.85 49.29
CA MET A 889 -7.84 -36.56 48.84
C MET A 889 -6.61 -36.18 49.68
N VAL A 890 -5.71 -35.38 49.10
CA VAL A 890 -4.53 -34.85 49.79
C VAL A 890 -4.70 -33.35 49.94
N GLY A 891 -4.52 -32.84 51.15
CA GLY A 891 -4.70 -31.42 51.48
C GLY A 891 -3.39 -30.74 51.87
N ASN A 892 -3.27 -29.46 51.54
CA ASN A 892 -2.13 -28.60 51.90
C ASN A 892 -2.47 -27.54 52.98
N GLY A 893 -3.71 -27.53 53.48
CA GLY A 893 -4.21 -26.54 54.44
C GLY A 893 -5.10 -25.46 53.83
N GLN A 894 -5.19 -25.36 52.50
CA GLN A 894 -6.07 -24.42 51.78
C GLN A 894 -7.14 -25.14 50.93
N PHE A 895 -6.79 -26.24 50.25
CA PHE A 895 -7.69 -27.07 49.46
C PHE A 895 -7.26 -28.54 49.49
N TRP A 896 -8.16 -29.43 49.05
CA TRP A 896 -7.95 -30.86 48.91
C TRP A 896 -8.03 -31.24 47.43
N ILE A 897 -7.14 -32.11 46.94
CA ILE A 897 -7.16 -32.60 45.55
C ILE A 897 -7.06 -34.13 45.49
N SER A 898 -7.67 -34.75 44.48
CA SER A 898 -7.47 -36.17 44.21
C SER A 898 -6.03 -36.42 43.74
N PRO A 899 -5.33 -37.42 44.31
CA PRO A 899 -3.95 -37.73 43.91
C PRO A 899 -3.88 -38.51 42.59
N ILE A 900 -5.03 -38.91 42.04
CA ILE A 900 -5.18 -39.60 40.76
C ILE A 900 -6.34 -38.94 39.98
N PRO A 901 -6.29 -38.98 38.63
CA PRO A 901 -7.40 -38.56 37.81
C PRO A 901 -8.67 -39.34 38.12
N VAL A 902 -9.83 -38.70 37.98
CA VAL A 902 -11.14 -39.28 38.26
C VAL A 902 -11.87 -39.75 36.99
N ASN A 903 -11.32 -39.46 35.81
CA ASN A 903 -11.75 -40.01 34.52
C ASN A 903 -10.56 -40.25 33.56
N GLU A 904 -10.85 -40.74 32.36
CA GLU A 904 -9.87 -41.10 31.33
C GLU A 904 -9.21 -39.88 30.67
N ASP A 905 -9.85 -38.72 30.75
CA ASP A 905 -9.36 -37.44 30.21
C ASP A 905 -8.34 -36.72 31.12
N GLY A 906 -7.93 -37.36 32.23
CA GLY A 906 -6.89 -36.80 33.11
C GLY A 906 -7.38 -35.77 34.12
N GLN A 907 -8.69 -35.63 34.34
CA GLN A 907 -9.25 -34.60 35.23
C GLN A 907 -9.13 -34.97 36.71
N TYR A 908 -8.95 -33.98 37.58
CA TYR A 908 -8.81 -34.17 39.03
C TYR A 908 -9.97 -33.52 39.81
N LEU A 909 -10.35 -34.11 40.94
CA LEU A 909 -11.38 -33.55 41.83
C LEU A 909 -10.73 -32.69 42.91
N TRP A 910 -11.28 -31.50 43.18
CA TRP A 910 -10.82 -30.63 44.27
C TRP A 910 -11.95 -30.12 45.15
N ALA A 911 -11.65 -29.75 46.39
CA ALA A 911 -12.60 -29.05 47.27
C ALA A 911 -11.91 -28.15 48.31
N GLY A 912 -12.57 -27.04 48.65
CA GLY A 912 -12.12 -26.05 49.64
C GLY A 912 -13.26 -25.16 50.17
N PRO A 913 -13.09 -24.48 51.32
CA PRO A 913 -14.12 -23.59 51.85
C PRO A 913 -14.24 -22.31 51.00
N MET A 914 -15.47 -21.82 50.80
CA MET A 914 -15.78 -20.68 49.91
C MET A 914 -15.01 -19.39 50.25
N MET A 915 -14.64 -19.21 51.52
CA MET A 915 -13.84 -18.05 51.98
C MET A 915 -12.37 -18.05 51.51
N ASN A 916 -11.88 -19.15 50.93
CA ASN A 916 -10.55 -19.24 50.36
C ASN A 916 -10.49 -18.78 48.90
N PHE A 917 -11.62 -18.32 48.35
CA PHE A 917 -11.73 -17.83 46.98
C PHE A 917 -12.16 -16.37 47.00
N ASP A 918 -11.49 -15.54 46.21
CA ASP A 918 -11.92 -14.16 45.99
C ASP A 918 -13.21 -14.18 45.16
N MET A 919 -14.26 -13.53 45.68
CA MET A 919 -15.54 -13.43 45.00
C MET A 919 -15.46 -12.36 43.91
N GLY A 920 -15.69 -12.74 42.65
CA GLY A 920 -15.62 -11.80 41.55
C GLY A 920 -16.07 -12.40 40.22
N CYS A 921 -15.36 -12.08 39.15
CA CYS A 921 -15.60 -12.69 37.85
C CYS A 921 -14.27 -13.02 37.19
N GLY A 922 -13.95 -14.31 37.16
CA GLY A 922 -12.76 -14.85 36.51
C GLY A 922 -12.97 -15.25 35.05
N ASP A 923 -14.16 -14.96 34.50
CA ASP A 923 -14.48 -15.21 33.09
C ASP A 923 -14.06 -14.00 32.25
N PRO A 924 -13.06 -14.13 31.35
CA PRO A 924 -12.61 -13.03 30.48
C PRO A 924 -13.69 -12.51 29.53
N THR A 925 -14.77 -13.28 29.31
CA THR A 925 -15.87 -12.92 28.39
C THR A 925 -16.99 -12.12 29.08
N ALA A 926 -16.93 -11.92 30.38
CA ALA A 926 -17.90 -11.13 31.13
C ALA A 926 -17.49 -9.66 31.24
N CYS A 927 -18.47 -8.76 31.20
CA CYS A 927 -18.25 -7.31 31.29
C CYS A 927 -17.61 -6.84 32.60
N ASN A 928 -17.75 -7.62 33.67
CA ASN A 928 -17.17 -7.32 34.97
C ASN A 928 -15.98 -8.22 35.30
N PHE A 929 -15.30 -8.74 34.27
CA PHE A 929 -14.00 -9.39 34.42
C PHE A 929 -13.02 -8.44 35.12
N SER A 930 -12.43 -8.92 36.22
CA SER A 930 -11.56 -8.11 37.08
C SER A 930 -10.10 -8.08 36.60
N GLY A 931 -9.78 -8.74 35.49
CA GLY A 931 -8.40 -8.99 35.06
C GLY A 931 -7.76 -10.21 35.72
N ASN A 932 -8.45 -10.87 36.66
CA ASN A 932 -7.94 -12.04 37.37
C ASN A 932 -8.77 -13.30 37.05
N PRO A 933 -8.26 -14.22 36.19
CA PRO A 933 -8.97 -15.43 35.80
C PRO A 933 -9.12 -16.47 36.92
N CYS A 934 -8.52 -16.25 38.09
CA CYS A 934 -8.61 -17.16 39.23
C CYS A 934 -9.70 -16.75 40.26
N GLU A 935 -10.52 -15.72 39.99
CA GLU A 935 -11.68 -15.34 40.83
C GLU A 935 -12.87 -16.28 40.66
N LEU A 936 -13.72 -16.37 41.70
CA LEU A 936 -14.92 -17.20 41.68
C LEU A 936 -16.01 -16.54 40.81
N SER A 937 -16.26 -17.06 39.61
CA SER A 937 -17.23 -16.57 38.59
C SER A 937 -18.72 -16.66 38.98
N ILE A 938 -19.04 -16.41 40.24
CA ILE A 938 -20.41 -16.47 40.78
C ILE A 938 -21.19 -15.15 40.58
N ALA A 939 -20.51 -14.09 40.15
CA ALA A 939 -21.09 -12.76 39.94
C ALA A 939 -20.83 -12.19 38.54
N CYS A 940 -20.52 -13.04 37.55
CA CYS A 940 -20.26 -12.60 36.19
C CYS A 940 -21.51 -11.99 35.55
N SER A 941 -21.32 -10.83 34.92
CA SER A 941 -22.31 -10.09 34.16
C SER A 941 -21.92 -10.19 32.70
N TYR A 942 -22.73 -10.88 31.92
CA TYR A 942 -22.46 -11.11 30.50
C TYR A 942 -23.13 -10.03 29.63
N PRO A 943 -22.48 -9.63 28.52
CA PRO A 943 -23.07 -8.72 27.56
C PRO A 943 -24.27 -9.37 26.88
N GLY A 944 -25.29 -8.58 26.60
CA GLY A 944 -26.48 -9.03 25.92
C GLY A 944 -27.34 -7.86 25.44
N CYS A 945 -28.13 -8.14 24.40
CA CYS A 945 -29.02 -7.15 23.82
C CYS A 945 -30.15 -6.80 24.79
N THR A 946 -30.35 -5.52 25.08
CA THR A 946 -31.45 -5.05 25.95
C THR A 946 -32.51 -4.24 25.20
N ASP A 947 -32.45 -4.22 23.87
CA ASP A 947 -33.50 -3.61 23.07
C ASP A 947 -34.68 -4.58 22.93
N ASP A 948 -35.83 -4.21 23.50
CA ASP A 948 -37.09 -4.95 23.45
C ASP A 948 -37.57 -5.27 22.00
N ASN A 949 -37.04 -4.56 20.99
CA ASN A 949 -37.37 -4.76 19.57
C ASN A 949 -36.45 -5.76 18.84
N ALA A 950 -35.34 -6.17 19.45
CA ALA A 950 -34.42 -7.13 18.86
C ALA A 950 -34.90 -8.57 19.05
N ALA A 951 -34.59 -9.44 18.09
CA ALA A 951 -34.93 -10.85 18.12
C ALA A 951 -34.24 -11.64 19.24
N ASN A 952 -33.06 -11.19 19.68
CA ASN A 952 -32.30 -11.77 20.79
C ASN A 952 -32.33 -10.91 22.07
N TYR A 953 -33.38 -10.11 22.24
CA TYR A 953 -33.62 -9.34 23.45
C TYR A 953 -33.53 -10.20 24.72
N ASP A 954 -32.67 -9.78 25.65
CA ASP A 954 -32.54 -10.33 27.00
C ASP A 954 -32.64 -9.23 28.06
N ALA A 955 -33.81 -9.15 28.69
CA ALA A 955 -34.06 -8.27 29.85
C ALA A 955 -33.15 -8.54 31.06
N GLY A 956 -32.46 -9.68 31.08
CA GLY A 956 -31.57 -10.14 32.15
C GLY A 956 -30.08 -9.92 31.89
N ALA A 957 -29.70 -9.30 30.75
CA ALA A 957 -28.29 -9.02 30.44
C ALA A 957 -27.63 -8.17 31.53
N GLY A 958 -26.44 -8.59 31.97
CA GLY A 958 -25.73 -7.96 33.10
C GLY A 958 -25.11 -6.60 32.74
N CYS A 959 -24.93 -6.35 31.45
CA CYS A 959 -24.46 -5.12 30.82
C CYS A 959 -25.16 -5.00 29.46
N PRO A 960 -25.86 -3.88 29.19
CA PRO A 960 -26.45 -3.61 27.88
C PRO A 960 -25.37 -3.52 26.81
N ASP A 961 -25.46 -4.36 25.80
CA ASP A 961 -24.72 -4.22 24.55
C ASP A 961 -25.67 -4.35 23.37
N ASN A 962 -26.06 -3.21 22.83
CA ASN A 962 -27.00 -3.16 21.71
C ASN A 962 -26.33 -3.42 20.36
N THR A 963 -25.00 -3.54 20.30
CA THR A 963 -24.31 -4.01 19.07
C THR A 963 -24.53 -5.50 18.84
N LEU A 964 -24.86 -6.23 19.91
CA LEU A 964 -25.23 -7.64 19.83
C LEU A 964 -26.70 -7.83 19.46
N CYS A 965 -27.49 -6.76 19.28
CA CYS A 965 -28.91 -6.89 18.98
C CYS A 965 -29.14 -7.39 17.55
N ILE A 966 -29.86 -8.49 17.43
CA ILE A 966 -30.25 -9.07 16.15
C ILE A 966 -31.58 -8.46 15.72
N TYR A 967 -31.60 -7.72 14.62
CA TYR A 967 -32.81 -7.20 14.00
C TYR A 967 -33.07 -7.97 12.71
N LEU A 968 -34.23 -8.62 12.64
CA LEU A 968 -34.64 -9.43 11.50
C LEU A 968 -35.32 -8.55 10.45
N GLY A 969 -34.82 -8.58 9.23
CA GLY A 969 -35.37 -7.87 8.07
C GLY A 969 -34.58 -8.20 6.81
N CYS A 970 -34.88 -7.58 5.68
CA CYS A 970 -34.11 -7.84 4.47
C CYS A 970 -32.79 -7.06 4.49
N THR A 971 -31.66 -7.75 4.46
CA THR A 971 -30.31 -7.13 4.49
C THR A 971 -29.74 -6.84 3.10
N ASP A 972 -30.43 -7.25 2.03
CA ASP A 972 -30.01 -6.99 0.65
C ASP A 972 -30.37 -5.55 0.23
N PRO A 973 -29.41 -4.63 0.05
CA PRO A 973 -29.67 -3.23 -0.33
C PRO A 973 -30.29 -3.10 -1.74
N THR A 974 -30.29 -4.17 -2.53
CA THR A 974 -30.91 -4.21 -3.86
C THR A 974 -32.35 -4.73 -3.84
N ALA A 975 -32.87 -5.15 -2.68
CA ALA A 975 -34.24 -5.59 -2.52
C ALA A 975 -35.21 -4.42 -2.27
N PHE A 976 -36.44 -4.56 -2.75
CA PHE A 976 -37.51 -3.56 -2.63
C PHE A 976 -37.91 -3.24 -1.18
N ASN A 977 -37.74 -4.21 -0.28
CA ASN A 977 -38.03 -4.09 1.14
C ASN A 977 -36.76 -4.15 2.01
N TYR A 978 -35.62 -3.69 1.46
CA TYR A 978 -34.40 -3.49 2.24
C TYR A 978 -34.70 -2.72 3.54
N ASP A 979 -34.21 -3.25 4.65
CA ASP A 979 -34.33 -2.65 5.97
C ASP A 979 -32.93 -2.29 6.46
N GLU A 980 -32.66 -0.99 6.55
CA GLU A 980 -31.35 -0.46 6.96
C GLU A 980 -30.99 -0.80 8.41
N ASP A 981 -31.99 -1.13 9.24
CA ASP A 981 -31.80 -1.52 10.64
C ASP A 981 -31.63 -3.05 10.81
N ALA A 982 -31.81 -3.85 9.75
CA ALA A 982 -31.70 -5.30 9.83
C ALA A 982 -30.24 -5.77 9.86
N THR A 983 -29.89 -6.56 10.87
CA THR A 983 -28.55 -7.18 11.00
C THR A 983 -28.52 -8.59 10.41
N ASP A 984 -29.69 -9.25 10.32
CA ASP A 984 -29.83 -10.63 9.87
C ASP A 984 -31.01 -10.77 8.91
N ASP A 985 -30.75 -11.45 7.78
CA ASP A 985 -31.78 -11.70 6.77
C ASP A 985 -32.84 -12.69 7.28
N ASP A 986 -34.10 -12.27 7.31
CA ASP A 986 -35.23 -13.11 7.67
C ASP A 986 -35.84 -13.87 6.48
N GLY A 987 -35.22 -13.74 5.31
CA GLY A 987 -35.64 -14.37 4.05
C GLY A 987 -36.85 -13.69 3.42
N THR A 988 -37.19 -12.47 3.84
CA THR A 988 -38.31 -11.69 3.28
C THR A 988 -37.91 -10.79 2.12
N CYS A 989 -36.65 -10.79 1.68
CA CYS A 989 -36.19 -9.96 0.56
C CYS A 989 -37.04 -10.14 -0.71
N VAL A 990 -37.58 -9.02 -1.18
CA VAL A 990 -38.40 -8.91 -2.39
C VAL A 990 -37.55 -8.28 -3.49
N PRO A 991 -37.37 -8.93 -4.65
CA PRO A 991 -36.58 -8.35 -5.73
C PRO A 991 -37.23 -7.07 -6.26
N VAL A 992 -36.42 -6.08 -6.63
CA VAL A 992 -36.87 -4.90 -7.37
C VAL A 992 -37.29 -5.33 -8.78
N ILE A 993 -38.54 -5.04 -9.14
CA ILE A 993 -39.11 -5.25 -10.47
C ILE A 993 -39.45 -3.87 -11.01
N GLU A 994 -38.62 -3.40 -11.93
CA GLU A 994 -38.75 -2.13 -12.63
C GLU A 994 -39.86 -2.19 -13.69
N GLY A 995 -40.71 -1.16 -13.74
CA GLY A 995 -41.74 -0.98 -14.75
C GLY A 995 -42.83 -0.01 -14.32
N CYS A 996 -43.75 0.35 -15.21
CA CYS A 996 -44.78 1.33 -14.87
C CYS A 996 -45.71 0.83 -13.74
N THR A 997 -45.65 1.48 -12.57
CA THR A 997 -46.48 1.13 -11.40
C THR A 997 -47.87 1.77 -11.41
N ASN A 998 -48.10 2.75 -12.29
CA ASN A 998 -49.36 3.48 -12.39
C ASN A 998 -50.44 2.65 -13.12
N ALA A 999 -51.45 2.18 -12.37
CA ALA A 999 -52.54 1.35 -12.88
C ALA A 999 -53.41 2.00 -13.98
N ASP A 1000 -53.34 3.32 -14.13
CA ASP A 1000 -54.07 4.07 -15.15
C ASP A 1000 -53.25 4.28 -16.44
N ALA A 1001 -51.96 3.89 -16.45
CA ALA A 1001 -51.13 3.93 -17.64
C ALA A 1001 -51.40 2.74 -18.57
N SER A 1002 -51.25 2.98 -19.88
CA SER A 1002 -51.48 2.00 -20.93
C SER A 1002 -50.46 0.84 -20.94
N ASN A 1003 -49.28 1.07 -20.38
CA ASN A 1003 -48.21 0.08 -20.18
C ASN A 1003 -48.00 -0.32 -18.71
N TRP A 1004 -49.03 -0.16 -17.86
CA TRP A 1004 -48.99 -0.60 -16.47
C TRP A 1004 -48.55 -2.06 -16.33
N ASP A 1005 -47.56 -2.31 -15.48
CA ASP A 1005 -47.13 -3.64 -15.09
C ASP A 1005 -47.57 -3.96 -13.66
N ALA A 1006 -48.44 -4.96 -13.52
CA ALA A 1006 -48.95 -5.41 -12.23
C ALA A 1006 -47.90 -6.10 -11.34
N THR A 1007 -46.74 -6.42 -11.90
CA THR A 1007 -45.62 -7.06 -11.19
C THR A 1007 -44.51 -6.08 -10.84
N ALA A 1008 -44.50 -4.88 -11.44
CA ALA A 1008 -43.56 -3.84 -11.09
C ALA A 1008 -43.84 -3.31 -9.68
N ASN A 1009 -42.78 -3.20 -8.88
CA ASN A 1009 -42.80 -2.56 -7.56
C ASN A 1009 -42.06 -1.23 -7.57
N THR A 1010 -41.27 -0.95 -8.61
CA THR A 1010 -40.48 0.29 -8.76
C THR A 1010 -40.77 0.90 -10.12
N ASP A 1011 -41.07 2.20 -10.14
CA ASP A 1011 -41.42 2.93 -11.37
C ASP A 1011 -40.16 3.42 -12.09
N ASP A 1012 -39.92 2.86 -13.27
CA ASP A 1012 -38.77 3.18 -14.13
C ASP A 1012 -39.00 4.42 -15.00
N GLY A 1013 -40.12 5.13 -14.80
CA GLY A 1013 -40.49 6.31 -15.57
C GLY A 1013 -41.03 5.98 -16.97
N SER A 1014 -41.29 4.70 -17.26
CA SER A 1014 -41.81 4.27 -18.56
C SER A 1014 -43.31 4.52 -18.75
N CYS A 1015 -44.06 4.98 -17.73
CA CYS A 1015 -45.52 5.09 -17.78
C CYS A 1015 -46.07 5.92 -18.97
N GLU A 1016 -46.87 5.26 -19.80
CA GLU A 1016 -47.57 5.82 -20.96
C GLU A 1016 -49.03 6.16 -20.58
N LEU A 1017 -49.29 7.43 -20.26
CA LEU A 1017 -50.60 7.94 -19.87
C LEU A 1017 -51.31 8.56 -21.09
N ASP A 1018 -52.46 8.00 -21.42
CA ASP A 1018 -53.31 8.44 -22.54
C ASP A 1018 -54.21 9.60 -22.09
N GLY A 1019 -54.13 10.74 -22.79
CA GLY A 1019 -54.96 11.92 -22.51
C GLY A 1019 -54.68 13.06 -23.49
N CYS A 1020 -55.38 14.19 -23.37
CA CYS A 1020 -55.16 15.29 -24.31
C CYS A 1020 -53.86 16.03 -24.00
N THR A 1021 -52.89 16.00 -24.93
CA THR A 1021 -51.56 16.63 -24.72
C THR A 1021 -51.47 18.10 -25.14
N TYR A 1022 -52.55 18.68 -25.66
CA TYR A 1022 -52.57 20.05 -26.18
C TYR A 1022 -53.07 21.05 -25.12
N GLU A 1023 -52.19 21.93 -24.62
CA GLU A 1023 -52.48 22.94 -23.57
C GLU A 1023 -53.71 23.82 -23.85
N ASP A 1024 -54.03 24.08 -25.12
CA ASP A 1024 -55.15 24.92 -25.53
C ASP A 1024 -56.53 24.20 -25.50
N ALA A 1025 -56.55 22.89 -25.27
CA ALA A 1025 -57.78 22.12 -25.14
C ALA A 1025 -58.38 22.29 -23.74
N ASN A 1026 -59.71 22.30 -23.63
CA ASN A 1026 -60.39 22.43 -22.34
C ASN A 1026 -60.17 21.23 -21.41
N ASN A 1027 -59.81 20.08 -21.99
CA ASN A 1027 -59.50 18.84 -21.27
C ASN A 1027 -58.04 18.45 -21.43
N TYR A 1028 -57.15 19.44 -21.61
CA TYR A 1028 -55.70 19.22 -21.52
C TYR A 1028 -55.36 18.51 -20.21
N ASP A 1029 -54.55 17.46 -20.32
CA ASP A 1029 -53.99 16.71 -19.22
C ASP A 1029 -52.46 16.85 -19.26
N ALA A 1030 -51.91 17.46 -18.21
CA ALA A 1030 -50.47 17.70 -18.11
C ALA A 1030 -49.67 16.43 -17.82
N ASP A 1031 -50.33 15.38 -17.31
CA ASP A 1031 -49.72 14.11 -16.99
C ASP A 1031 -49.81 13.11 -18.16
N ALA A 1032 -50.52 13.46 -19.24
CA ALA A 1032 -50.62 12.64 -20.44
C ALA A 1032 -49.31 12.67 -21.25
N THR A 1033 -48.73 11.49 -21.47
CA THR A 1033 -47.53 11.31 -22.31
C THR A 1033 -47.89 10.94 -23.75
N ASN A 1034 -49.12 10.48 -24.02
CA ASN A 1034 -49.64 10.15 -25.35
C ASN A 1034 -51.02 10.78 -25.61
N ASP A 1035 -51.21 11.35 -26.81
CA ASP A 1035 -52.48 11.93 -27.23
C ASP A 1035 -53.50 10.87 -27.65
N ASP A 1036 -54.58 10.71 -26.88
CA ASP A 1036 -55.64 9.72 -27.13
C ASP A 1036 -56.74 10.21 -28.11
N GLY A 1037 -56.58 11.44 -28.60
CA GLY A 1037 -57.53 12.09 -29.51
C GLY A 1037 -58.79 12.62 -28.82
N SER A 1038 -58.83 12.69 -27.49
CA SER A 1038 -59.97 13.19 -26.73
C SER A 1038 -60.05 14.72 -26.62
N CYS A 1039 -59.08 15.48 -27.15
CA CYS A 1039 -59.02 16.95 -27.02
C CYS A 1039 -60.30 17.69 -27.47
N GLU A 1040 -60.90 18.45 -26.55
CA GLU A 1040 -62.08 19.27 -26.74
C GLU A 1040 -61.73 20.77 -26.67
N PHE A 1041 -62.09 21.55 -27.69
CA PHE A 1041 -61.85 23.00 -27.72
C PHE A 1041 -63.19 23.75 -27.64
N SER A 1042 -63.37 24.65 -26.66
CA SER A 1042 -64.63 25.38 -26.46
C SER A 1042 -64.58 26.72 -27.17
N LEU A 1043 -65.20 26.79 -28.36
CA LEU A 1043 -65.35 28.05 -29.08
C LEU A 1043 -66.68 28.71 -28.70
N GLY A 1044 -66.60 29.82 -27.97
CA GLY A 1044 -67.74 30.68 -27.65
C GLY A 1044 -68.48 31.17 -28.89
N ASN A 1045 -69.78 31.37 -28.74
CA ASN A 1045 -70.79 31.64 -29.77
C ASN A 1045 -70.63 32.98 -30.55
N ASP A 1046 -69.56 33.11 -31.33
CA ASP A 1046 -69.50 33.94 -32.54
C ASP A 1046 -68.77 33.10 -33.60
N CYS A 1047 -69.42 32.81 -34.72
CA CYS A 1047 -68.73 32.05 -35.76
C CYS A 1047 -67.58 32.90 -36.32
N ILE A 1048 -66.35 32.38 -36.22
CA ILE A 1048 -65.07 33.04 -36.56
C ILE A 1048 -65.01 33.63 -38.00
N GLY A 1049 -66.01 33.34 -38.84
CA GLY A 1049 -66.14 33.84 -40.21
C GLY A 1049 -67.32 34.79 -40.49
N ASP A 1050 -68.12 35.22 -39.50
CA ASP A 1050 -69.17 36.23 -39.68
C ASP A 1050 -68.62 37.63 -39.43
N LEU A 1051 -68.05 38.21 -40.48
CA LEU A 1051 -67.40 39.51 -40.43
C LEU A 1051 -68.41 40.67 -40.50
N ASN A 1052 -69.66 40.39 -40.87
CA ASN A 1052 -70.70 41.40 -41.01
C ASN A 1052 -71.68 41.45 -39.81
N GLY A 1053 -71.64 40.44 -38.93
CA GLY A 1053 -72.38 40.37 -37.67
C GLY A 1053 -73.86 40.02 -37.83
N ASP A 1054 -74.22 39.29 -38.88
CA ASP A 1054 -75.61 38.84 -39.13
C ASP A 1054 -75.95 37.48 -38.49
N GLY A 1055 -74.97 36.87 -37.81
CA GLY A 1055 -75.07 35.59 -37.13
C GLY A 1055 -74.80 34.38 -38.03
N VAL A 1056 -74.29 34.57 -39.26
CA VAL A 1056 -74.02 33.47 -40.20
C VAL A 1056 -72.76 33.72 -41.05
N ALA A 1057 -71.75 32.85 -40.97
CA ALA A 1057 -70.60 32.91 -41.87
C ALA A 1057 -70.98 32.49 -43.31
N ALA A 1058 -71.22 33.45 -44.19
CA ALA A 1058 -71.66 33.21 -45.56
C ALA A 1058 -70.76 33.90 -46.59
N THR A 1059 -71.11 33.76 -47.88
CA THR A 1059 -70.29 34.33 -48.98
C THR A 1059 -70.20 35.87 -48.91
N SER A 1060 -71.15 36.52 -48.24
CA SER A 1060 -71.13 37.95 -47.91
C SER A 1060 -69.94 38.33 -47.04
N ASP A 1061 -69.62 37.53 -46.03
CA ASP A 1061 -68.52 37.75 -45.09
C ASP A 1061 -67.16 37.55 -45.76
N LEU A 1062 -67.06 36.53 -46.60
CA LEU A 1062 -65.86 36.29 -47.39
C LEU A 1062 -65.60 37.45 -48.37
N LEU A 1063 -66.64 38.06 -48.94
CA LEU A 1063 -66.50 39.25 -49.77
C LEU A 1063 -66.07 40.49 -48.95
N LEU A 1064 -66.52 40.59 -47.71
CA LEU A 1064 -66.09 41.67 -46.79
C LEU A 1064 -64.59 41.53 -46.47
N PHE A 1065 -64.15 40.32 -46.14
CA PHE A 1065 -62.73 40.03 -45.92
C PHE A 1065 -61.88 40.36 -47.14
N LEU A 1066 -62.23 39.82 -48.31
CA LEU A 1066 -61.47 40.03 -49.55
C LEU A 1066 -61.45 41.49 -50.01
N SER A 1067 -62.37 42.34 -49.54
CA SER A 1067 -62.39 43.77 -49.86
C SER A 1067 -61.32 44.58 -49.13
N VAL A 1068 -60.88 44.10 -47.96
CA VAL A 1068 -59.86 44.75 -47.12
C VAL A 1068 -58.56 43.94 -47.07
N PHE A 1069 -58.57 42.71 -47.57
CA PHE A 1069 -57.41 41.83 -47.60
C PHE A 1069 -56.27 42.42 -48.43
N GLY A 1070 -55.14 42.70 -47.77
CA GLY A 1070 -53.97 43.32 -48.37
C GLY A 1070 -53.90 44.84 -48.27
N GLN A 1071 -54.83 45.49 -47.56
CA GLN A 1071 -54.62 46.88 -47.14
C GLN A 1071 -53.62 46.93 -45.97
N SER A 1072 -52.67 47.86 -46.03
CA SER A 1072 -51.78 48.14 -44.91
C SER A 1072 -52.49 49.07 -43.93
N CYS A 1073 -52.55 48.66 -42.67
CA CYS A 1073 -52.98 49.52 -41.56
C CYS A 1073 -51.72 50.17 -40.96
N GLU A 1074 -51.77 51.46 -40.65
CA GLU A 1074 -50.72 52.15 -39.87
C GLU A 1074 -50.68 51.69 -38.42
#